data_AF-A0AAJ7TP33-F1
#
_entry.id   AF-A0AAJ7TP33-F1
#
_cell.length_a   1.000
_cell.length_b   1.000
_cell.length_c   1.000
_cell.angle_alpha   90.00
_cell.angle_beta   90.00
_cell.angle_gamma   90.00
#
_symmetry.space_group_name_H-M   'P 1'
#
loop_
_entity.id
_entity.type
_entity.pdbx_description
1 polymer ?
#
loop_
_entity_poly.entity_id
_entity_poly.type
_entity_poly.pdbx_seq_one_letter_code
_entity_poly.pdbx_strand_id
1 'polypeptide(L)'
;MAETKRQTFLSPSVRRMVCELGFEDVRRFTTEDVITSLGLVSWDALQSHVKYHPDGEDVDFVESVRGLGPLWRAAHRYLTSLTWPQFGSVYHEWLKWTNCPQVTAFLERALGDAFLLVGKECPFLLRDLLASSELASIFGKNKMDVLRVLLGSPQSLNLRNVLWHGFAAPGEVAPMYGSALLLIAASLGFCLGEFLSRQRALTLTHRPFFTLPHLSEMLVFPDVGEEELCVMEKLIGSSTFVPEPMEPQWRAAVQAYRHHRFFDCVVLLLPQLEMGLRATFARVNSCPERLLTAESTVLYTTFDEILENTFNGSNNLLPEELGNPLMDILLDLLSYQEGPRLRDHLSHGEVPVPTVPMAVAAHILSVALVLMCRCCTRGHDRLQENGYIKTLLSVTDTYRSVFHPVGRLAQQIFECVSSLRMWKDIHGPSEENLDSEWSNFPEVLCAEGEDSTRSCVMNMLTSAQESVPCLVTTEASDSWLRDCGDNERTSSGDERRRAATHQGRGGSKKHRAEECPAAPEEQQQKRPSAQRRLLVNHGQWLVQPEEGHRLLASVQQHAQLLSFPVPPTRQQPRVALEAVALLRSVARHCLAASAHTVDGAASRHDQWLRKELRSRQRTNYVRMLKSVPSLSRALWTVTATVEWQLHRLPRLSTCHPRTSQKHIRLLKGVLQCMENLVSYTSPSKNKWAETAELLDKLYTAVHRLLHHLPSQHEAGGVSAPQ
;
A
#
# COMPACT_ATOMS: atom_id res chain seq x y z
N MET A 1 -15.52 46.01 17.97
CA MET A 1 -15.55 44.60 18.41
C MET A 1 -14.33 43.95 17.82
N ALA A 2 -13.37 43.58 18.66
CA ALA A 2 -12.17 42.89 18.21
C ALA A 2 -12.61 41.54 17.63
N GLU A 3 -12.38 41.33 16.34
CA GLU A 3 -12.40 40.01 15.73
C GLU A 3 -11.38 39.17 16.49
N THR A 4 -11.85 38.32 17.40
CA THR A 4 -11.03 37.24 17.94
C THR A 4 -10.56 36.47 16.72
N LYS A 5 -9.27 36.61 16.35
CA LYS A 5 -8.65 35.89 15.23
C LYS A 5 -9.00 34.42 15.41
N ARG A 6 -9.98 33.91 14.66
CA ARG A 6 -10.31 32.49 14.68
C ARG A 6 -9.03 31.76 14.31
N GLN A 7 -8.60 30.84 15.17
CA GLN A 7 -7.44 30.01 14.90
C GLN A 7 -7.74 29.21 13.61
N THR A 8 -6.82 29.29 12.65
CA THR A 8 -6.92 28.66 11.32
C THR A 8 -5.76 27.69 11.15
N PHE A 9 -6.01 26.57 10.47
CA PHE A 9 -4.97 25.60 10.12
C PHE A 9 -4.53 25.69 8.65
N LEU A 10 -5.07 26.66 7.93
CA LEU A 10 -4.67 26.98 6.56
C LEU A 10 -3.44 27.88 6.59
N SER A 11 -2.45 27.60 5.74
CA SER A 11 -1.35 28.54 5.51
C SER A 11 -1.90 29.87 4.97
N PRO A 12 -1.18 31.00 5.11
CA PRO A 12 -1.66 32.28 4.60
C PRO A 12 -2.04 32.26 3.11
N SER A 13 -1.29 31.54 2.27
CA SER A 13 -1.55 31.46 0.83
C SER A 13 -2.82 30.64 0.53
N VAL A 14 -3.00 29.49 1.20
CA VAL A 14 -4.20 28.67 1.04
C VAL A 14 -5.43 29.33 1.66
N ARG A 15 -5.29 30.01 2.80
CA ARG A 15 -6.37 30.80 3.41
C ARG A 15 -6.85 31.88 2.45
N ARG A 16 -5.94 32.63 1.81
CA ARG A 16 -6.32 33.62 0.79
C ARG A 16 -7.04 32.96 -0.38
N MET A 17 -6.51 31.86 -0.89
CA MET A 17 -7.10 31.10 -2.01
C MET A 17 -8.53 30.64 -1.70
N VAL A 18 -8.74 30.00 -0.55
CA VAL A 18 -10.01 29.35 -0.17
C VAL A 18 -11.03 30.35 0.36
N CYS A 19 -10.61 31.27 1.23
CA CYS A 19 -11.52 32.11 2.01
C CYS A 19 -11.76 33.50 1.41
N GLU A 20 -10.82 34.03 0.61
CA GLU A 20 -10.81 35.46 0.25
C GLU A 20 -11.02 35.70 -1.26
N LEU A 21 -10.24 35.04 -2.14
CA LEU A 21 -10.21 35.35 -3.58
C LEU A 21 -11.59 35.33 -4.26
N GLY A 22 -12.43 34.32 -3.97
CA GLY A 22 -13.76 34.18 -4.56
C GLY A 22 -14.75 35.29 -4.17
N PHE A 23 -14.36 36.17 -3.25
CA PHE A 23 -15.17 37.30 -2.78
C PHE A 23 -14.56 38.67 -3.12
N GLU A 24 -13.32 38.74 -3.61
CA GLU A 24 -12.66 40.00 -3.96
C GLU A 24 -13.38 40.72 -5.12
N ASP A 25 -13.91 39.96 -6.08
CA ASP A 25 -14.71 40.53 -7.16
C ASP A 25 -16.15 40.80 -6.70
N VAL A 26 -16.57 42.06 -6.78
CA VAL A 26 -17.89 42.52 -6.32
C VAL A 26 -18.97 42.50 -7.40
N ARG A 27 -18.65 42.06 -8.63
CA ARG A 27 -19.62 41.90 -9.71
C ARG A 27 -20.77 41.00 -9.27
N ARG A 28 -21.98 41.31 -9.76
CA ARG A 28 -23.20 40.56 -9.44
C ARG A 28 -23.73 39.91 -10.70
N PHE A 29 -23.96 38.61 -10.61
CA PHE A 29 -24.61 37.81 -11.63
C PHE A 29 -25.98 37.35 -11.12
N THR A 30 -26.92 37.27 -12.06
CA THR A 30 -28.24 36.68 -11.90
C THR A 30 -28.17 35.17 -12.07
N THR A 31 -29.29 34.48 -11.83
CA THR A 31 -29.36 33.03 -12.04
C THR A 31 -29.18 32.70 -13.52
N GLU A 32 -29.79 33.49 -14.40
CA GLU A 32 -29.80 33.30 -15.85
C GLU A 32 -28.41 33.47 -16.47
N ASP A 33 -27.51 34.22 -15.82
CA ASP A 33 -26.13 34.39 -16.26
C ASP A 33 -25.29 33.11 -16.09
N VAL A 34 -25.64 32.25 -15.14
CA VAL A 34 -24.83 31.07 -14.76
C VAL A 34 -25.57 29.74 -14.90
N ILE A 35 -26.89 29.74 -14.91
CA ILE A 35 -27.76 28.56 -15.03
C ILE A 35 -28.57 28.66 -16.32
N THR A 36 -28.50 27.62 -17.13
CA THR A 36 -29.27 27.47 -18.37
C THR A 36 -30.74 27.16 -18.08
N SER A 37 -31.60 27.24 -19.11
CA SER A 37 -33.01 26.84 -19.01
C SER A 37 -33.22 25.36 -18.62
N LEU A 38 -32.19 24.53 -18.75
CA LEU A 38 -32.20 23.11 -18.34
C LEU A 38 -31.81 22.91 -16.87
N GLY A 39 -31.51 23.98 -16.13
CA GLY A 39 -31.00 23.89 -14.75
C GLY A 39 -29.51 23.51 -14.67
N LEU A 40 -28.81 23.40 -15.79
CA LEU A 40 -27.38 23.09 -15.85
C LEU A 40 -26.53 24.37 -15.89
N VAL A 41 -25.24 24.27 -15.55
CA VAL A 41 -24.34 25.45 -15.60
C VAL A 41 -24.09 25.91 -17.04
N SER A 42 -23.96 27.23 -17.22
CA SER A 42 -23.52 27.83 -18.47
C SER A 42 -22.00 27.72 -18.62
N TRP A 43 -21.53 26.73 -19.37
CA TRP A 43 -20.10 26.51 -19.59
C TRP A 43 -19.39 27.70 -20.24
N ASP A 44 -20.07 28.44 -21.13
CA ASP A 44 -19.50 29.63 -21.79
C ASP A 44 -19.31 30.77 -20.78
N ALA A 45 -20.28 30.97 -19.88
CA ALA A 45 -20.17 31.97 -18.82
C ALA A 45 -19.02 31.65 -17.86
N LEU A 46 -18.90 30.38 -17.43
CA LEU A 46 -17.81 29.93 -16.58
C LEU A 46 -16.45 30.07 -17.28
N GLN A 47 -16.34 29.59 -18.52
CA GLN A 47 -15.09 29.61 -19.28
C GLN A 47 -14.58 31.03 -19.53
N SER A 48 -15.46 32.00 -19.79
CA SER A 48 -15.06 33.41 -19.98
C SER A 48 -14.38 34.03 -18.74
N HIS A 49 -14.55 33.40 -17.57
CA HIS A 49 -13.97 33.80 -16.30
C HIS A 49 -12.79 32.93 -15.85
N VAL A 50 -12.46 31.85 -16.58
CA VAL A 50 -11.19 31.13 -16.42
C VAL A 50 -10.09 31.95 -17.08
N LYS A 51 -8.99 32.16 -16.36
CA LYS A 51 -7.82 32.90 -16.81
C LYS A 51 -6.65 31.94 -17.00
N TYR A 52 -5.79 32.29 -17.95
CA TYR A 52 -4.61 31.51 -18.31
C TYR A 52 -3.39 32.40 -18.15
N HIS A 53 -2.26 31.78 -17.81
CA HIS A 53 -0.98 32.50 -17.78
C HIS A 53 -0.62 33.05 -19.17
N PRO A 54 0.26 34.05 -19.27
CA PRO A 54 0.62 34.70 -20.55
C PRO A 54 1.10 33.72 -21.63
N ASP A 55 1.70 32.59 -21.22
CA ASP A 55 2.17 31.53 -22.11
C ASP A 55 1.02 30.67 -22.69
N GLY A 56 -0.22 30.89 -22.24
CA GLY A 56 -1.45 30.32 -22.80
C GLY A 56 -1.73 28.86 -22.48
N GLU A 57 -0.75 28.11 -21.97
CA GLU A 57 -0.87 26.66 -21.78
C GLU A 57 -1.53 26.26 -20.45
N ASP A 58 -1.30 27.01 -19.37
CA ASP A 58 -1.78 26.65 -18.03
C ASP A 58 -2.73 27.68 -17.40
N VAL A 59 -3.62 27.17 -16.54
CA VAL A 59 -4.66 27.95 -15.88
C VAL A 59 -4.02 28.82 -14.79
N ASP A 60 -4.29 30.12 -14.82
CA ASP A 60 -4.00 31.02 -13.71
C ASP A 60 -5.06 30.80 -12.62
N PHE A 61 -4.74 29.95 -11.64
CA PHE A 61 -5.68 29.58 -10.59
C PHE A 61 -6.14 30.77 -9.75
N VAL A 62 -5.25 31.72 -9.46
CA VAL A 62 -5.57 32.88 -8.61
C VAL A 62 -6.59 33.78 -9.29
N GLU A 63 -6.33 34.16 -10.54
CA GLU A 63 -7.24 35.02 -11.29
C GLU A 63 -8.55 34.29 -11.65
N SER A 64 -8.49 32.97 -11.89
CA SER A 64 -9.67 32.16 -12.17
C SER A 64 -10.59 32.03 -10.95
N VAL A 65 -10.06 31.80 -9.75
CA VAL A 65 -10.87 31.75 -8.52
C VAL A 65 -11.55 33.10 -8.29
N ARG A 66 -10.82 34.21 -8.47
CA ARG A 66 -11.37 35.56 -8.36
C ARG A 66 -12.51 35.79 -9.36
N GLY A 67 -12.31 35.42 -10.62
CA GLY A 67 -13.30 35.60 -11.68
C GLY A 67 -14.54 34.73 -11.52
N LEU A 68 -14.38 33.48 -11.07
CA LEU A 68 -15.48 32.52 -10.93
C LEU A 68 -16.31 32.73 -9.65
N GLY A 69 -15.74 33.33 -8.60
CA GLY A 69 -16.41 33.53 -7.31
C GLY A 69 -17.80 34.18 -7.38
N PRO A 70 -18.00 35.31 -8.08
CA PRO A 70 -19.32 35.91 -8.33
C PRO A 70 -20.35 34.95 -8.96
N LEU A 71 -19.93 34.15 -9.95
CA LEU A 71 -20.78 33.18 -10.63
C LEU A 71 -21.21 32.06 -9.67
N TRP A 72 -20.28 31.55 -8.86
CA TRP A 72 -20.61 30.53 -7.85
C TRP A 72 -21.55 31.02 -6.77
N ARG A 73 -21.47 32.30 -6.37
CA ARG A 73 -22.47 32.89 -5.46
C ARG A 73 -23.87 32.93 -6.09
N ALA A 74 -23.98 33.27 -7.38
CA ALA A 74 -25.25 33.25 -8.09
C ALA A 74 -25.80 31.82 -8.22
N ALA A 75 -24.97 30.87 -8.63
CA ALA A 75 -25.31 29.44 -8.71
C ALA A 75 -25.73 28.85 -7.36
N HIS A 76 -25.04 29.23 -6.28
CA HIS A 76 -25.38 28.84 -4.92
C HIS A 76 -26.76 29.33 -4.50
N ARG A 77 -27.09 30.61 -4.75
CA ARG A 77 -28.44 31.16 -4.47
C ARG A 77 -29.53 30.41 -5.21
N TYR A 78 -29.28 30.07 -6.47
CA TYR A 78 -30.22 29.26 -7.24
C TYR A 78 -30.40 27.89 -6.60
N LEU A 79 -29.32 27.15 -6.33
CA LEU A 79 -29.42 25.81 -5.79
C LEU A 79 -30.12 25.79 -4.42
N THR A 80 -29.84 26.76 -3.54
CA THR A 80 -30.48 26.85 -2.22
C THR A 80 -31.92 27.35 -2.27
N SER A 81 -32.36 27.94 -3.39
CA SER A 81 -33.77 28.29 -3.60
C SER A 81 -34.66 27.08 -3.95
N LEU A 82 -34.05 25.95 -4.33
CA LEU A 82 -34.79 24.75 -4.71
C LEU A 82 -35.23 23.95 -3.48
N THR A 83 -36.47 23.49 -3.51
CA THR A 83 -36.95 22.43 -2.61
C THR A 83 -36.36 21.07 -3.01
N TRP A 84 -36.31 20.11 -2.09
CA TRP A 84 -35.80 18.76 -2.39
C TRP A 84 -36.52 18.07 -3.57
N PRO A 85 -37.86 18.15 -3.71
CA PRO A 85 -38.54 17.61 -4.90
C PRO A 85 -38.14 18.30 -6.21
N GLN A 86 -37.95 19.64 -6.20
CA GLN A 86 -37.49 20.38 -7.37
C GLN A 86 -36.04 20.03 -7.73
N PHE A 87 -35.19 19.86 -6.72
CA PHE A 87 -33.83 19.37 -6.94
C PHE A 87 -33.86 17.97 -7.58
N GLY A 88 -34.65 17.04 -7.02
CA GLY A 88 -34.80 15.70 -7.55
C GLY A 88 -35.32 15.65 -8.99
N SER A 89 -36.31 16.47 -9.34
CA SER A 89 -36.87 16.49 -10.70
C SER A 89 -35.88 17.00 -11.75
N VAL A 90 -34.97 17.91 -11.38
CA VAL A 90 -33.99 18.49 -12.30
C VAL A 90 -32.71 17.65 -12.38
N TYR A 91 -32.15 17.23 -11.24
CA TYR A 91 -30.77 16.71 -11.20
C TYR A 91 -30.64 15.21 -11.03
N HIS A 92 -31.71 14.50 -10.63
CA HIS A 92 -31.60 13.07 -10.36
C HIS A 92 -31.05 12.29 -11.57
N GLU A 93 -31.58 12.56 -12.77
CA GLU A 93 -31.10 11.91 -13.99
C GLU A 93 -29.62 12.22 -14.27
N TRP A 94 -29.24 13.49 -14.11
CA TRP A 94 -27.89 13.96 -14.42
C TRP A 94 -26.85 13.60 -13.38
N LEU A 95 -27.25 13.14 -12.19
CA LEU A 95 -26.34 12.66 -11.15
C LEU A 95 -26.22 11.13 -11.14
N LYS A 96 -27.03 10.38 -11.88
CA LYS A 96 -26.95 8.90 -11.91
C LYS A 96 -25.56 8.38 -12.26
N TRP A 97 -24.85 9.05 -13.16
CA TRP A 97 -23.51 8.65 -13.60
C TRP A 97 -22.45 8.69 -12.49
N THR A 98 -22.68 9.42 -11.38
CA THR A 98 -21.76 9.44 -10.24
C THR A 98 -21.93 8.21 -9.35
N ASN A 99 -23.05 7.49 -9.51
CA ASN A 99 -23.43 6.35 -8.68
C ASN A 99 -23.51 6.68 -7.16
N CYS A 100 -23.66 7.96 -6.77
CA CYS A 100 -23.69 8.40 -5.36
C CYS A 100 -24.15 9.88 -5.14
N PRO A 101 -24.87 10.20 -4.03
CA PRO A 101 -25.33 11.57 -3.72
C PRO A 101 -24.32 12.51 -3.02
N GLN A 102 -23.15 12.08 -2.55
CA GLN A 102 -22.14 12.99 -1.95
C GLN A 102 -21.01 13.32 -2.95
N VAL A 103 -20.60 14.59 -3.06
CA VAL A 103 -20.11 15.12 -4.33
C VAL A 103 -18.60 14.99 -4.58
N THR A 104 -17.72 15.23 -3.60
CA THR A 104 -16.27 15.39 -3.89
C THR A 104 -15.55 14.07 -4.19
N ALA A 105 -15.59 13.10 -3.26
CA ALA A 105 -14.89 11.81 -3.41
C ALA A 105 -15.49 10.95 -4.53
N PHE A 106 -16.80 11.04 -4.74
CA PHE A 106 -17.48 10.26 -5.78
C PHE A 106 -17.34 10.89 -7.17
N LEU A 107 -17.16 12.21 -7.29
CA LEU A 107 -16.82 12.83 -8.58
C LEU A 107 -15.45 12.34 -9.09
N GLU A 108 -14.46 12.19 -8.20
CA GLU A 108 -13.16 11.60 -8.55
C GLU A 108 -13.31 10.19 -9.11
N ARG A 109 -14.08 9.32 -8.44
CA ARG A 109 -14.36 7.98 -8.93
C ARG A 109 -15.11 7.98 -10.27
N ALA A 110 -16.15 8.80 -10.40
CA ALA A 110 -16.97 8.88 -11.59
C ALA A 110 -16.18 9.38 -12.81
N LEU A 111 -15.30 10.36 -12.62
CA LEU A 111 -14.39 10.83 -13.66
C LEU A 111 -13.41 9.73 -14.09
N GLY A 112 -12.92 8.91 -13.16
CA GLY A 112 -12.11 7.74 -13.50
C GLY A 112 -12.87 6.68 -14.28
N ASP A 113 -14.15 6.45 -13.97
CA ASP A 113 -15.02 5.55 -14.76
C ASP A 113 -15.24 6.10 -16.18
N ALA A 114 -15.46 7.42 -16.31
CA ALA A 114 -15.58 8.07 -17.61
C ALA A 114 -14.26 8.01 -18.40
N PHE A 115 -13.12 8.22 -17.75
CA PHE A 115 -11.79 8.14 -18.37
C PHE A 115 -11.56 6.78 -19.04
N LEU A 116 -11.98 5.68 -18.41
CA LEU A 116 -11.82 4.31 -18.91
C LEU A 116 -12.64 4.01 -20.19
N LEU A 117 -13.50 4.93 -20.65
CA LEU A 117 -14.13 4.84 -21.97
C LEU A 117 -13.12 5.01 -23.11
N VAL A 118 -12.02 5.73 -22.87
CA VAL A 118 -11.02 6.09 -23.89
C VAL A 118 -9.61 5.64 -23.50
N GLY A 119 -9.25 5.74 -22.21
CA GLY A 119 -7.95 5.36 -21.69
C GLY A 119 -7.84 3.89 -21.30
N LYS A 120 -6.60 3.38 -21.20
CA LYS A 120 -6.32 2.01 -20.75
C LYS A 120 -6.09 1.89 -19.25
N GLU A 121 -5.42 2.87 -18.65
CA GLU A 121 -5.11 2.90 -17.22
C GLU A 121 -5.44 4.28 -16.66
N CYS A 122 -6.30 4.33 -15.65
CA CYS A 122 -6.71 5.57 -15.00
C CYS A 122 -5.53 6.15 -14.19
N PRO A 123 -5.18 7.45 -14.36
CA PRO A 123 -4.22 8.11 -13.50
C PRO A 123 -4.56 7.96 -12.01
N PHE A 124 -3.54 7.76 -11.18
CA PHE A 124 -3.70 7.58 -9.73
C PHE A 124 -4.07 8.89 -9.01
N LEU A 125 -3.50 10.02 -9.44
CA LEU A 125 -3.76 11.33 -8.82
C LEU A 125 -4.89 12.05 -9.54
N LEU A 126 -5.87 12.57 -8.78
CA LEU A 126 -6.99 13.36 -9.32
C LEU A 126 -6.52 14.54 -10.19
N ARG A 127 -5.46 15.24 -9.80
CA ARG A 127 -4.89 16.34 -10.59
C ARG A 127 -4.48 15.88 -12.00
N ASP A 128 -3.85 14.71 -12.09
CA ASP A 128 -3.34 14.19 -13.35
C ASP A 128 -4.48 13.63 -14.19
N LEU A 129 -5.50 13.05 -13.55
CA LEU A 129 -6.77 12.69 -14.17
C LEU A 129 -7.45 13.91 -14.81
N LEU A 130 -7.60 15.01 -14.07
CA LEU A 130 -8.22 16.25 -14.57
C LEU A 130 -7.41 16.94 -15.68
N ALA A 131 -6.09 16.72 -15.73
CA ALA A 131 -5.21 17.26 -16.77
C ALA A 131 -5.11 16.36 -18.01
N SER A 132 -5.72 15.16 -17.99
CA SER A 132 -5.59 14.18 -19.06
C SER A 132 -6.30 14.59 -20.36
N SER A 133 -5.66 14.26 -21.48
CA SER A 133 -6.21 14.50 -22.81
C SER A 133 -7.45 13.64 -23.08
N GLU A 134 -7.53 12.49 -22.44
CA GLU A 134 -8.58 11.48 -22.55
C GLU A 134 -9.88 12.01 -21.95
N LEU A 135 -9.86 12.55 -20.72
CA LEU A 135 -11.04 13.22 -20.14
C LEU A 135 -11.42 14.48 -20.91
N ALA A 136 -10.41 15.24 -21.36
CA ALA A 136 -10.66 16.41 -22.21
C ALA A 136 -11.31 16.03 -23.54
N SER A 137 -11.10 14.83 -24.08
CA SER A 137 -11.76 14.34 -25.30
C SER A 137 -13.25 14.03 -25.08
N ILE A 138 -13.66 13.70 -23.84
CA ILE A 138 -15.04 13.39 -23.48
C ILE A 138 -15.79 14.68 -23.13
N PHE A 139 -15.25 15.47 -22.20
CA PHE A 139 -15.94 16.63 -21.64
C PHE A 139 -15.54 17.96 -22.30
N GLY A 140 -14.36 18.02 -22.90
CA GLY A 140 -13.74 19.24 -23.41
C GLY A 140 -12.78 19.87 -22.41
N LYS A 141 -11.63 20.34 -22.90
CA LYS A 141 -10.57 20.99 -22.10
C LYS A 141 -11.09 22.09 -21.19
N ASN A 142 -11.91 23.00 -21.72
CA ASN A 142 -12.48 24.14 -20.99
C ASN A 142 -13.25 23.71 -19.73
N LYS A 143 -14.05 22.65 -19.82
CA LYS A 143 -14.81 22.14 -18.66
C LYS A 143 -13.86 21.53 -17.62
N MET A 144 -12.83 20.81 -18.06
CA MET A 144 -11.81 20.26 -17.17
C MET A 144 -11.00 21.36 -16.50
N ASP A 145 -10.66 22.45 -17.20
CA ASP A 145 -9.96 23.60 -16.61
C ASP A 145 -10.78 24.25 -15.49
N VAL A 146 -12.11 24.36 -15.63
CA VAL A 146 -12.99 24.80 -14.53
C VAL A 146 -12.90 23.85 -13.31
N LEU A 147 -12.89 22.53 -13.52
CA LEU A 147 -12.71 21.57 -12.42
C LEU A 147 -11.32 21.68 -11.80
N ARG A 148 -10.27 21.90 -12.60
CA ARG A 148 -8.90 22.09 -12.11
C ARG A 148 -8.79 23.28 -11.17
N VAL A 149 -9.58 24.34 -11.35
CA VAL A 149 -9.64 25.47 -10.40
C VAL A 149 -10.16 25.05 -9.03
N LEU A 150 -11.13 24.14 -8.96
CA LEU A 150 -11.76 23.68 -7.70
C LEU A 150 -11.01 22.53 -7.03
N LEU A 151 -10.53 21.55 -7.81
CA LEU A 151 -10.06 20.23 -7.35
C LEU A 151 -8.66 19.85 -7.84
N GLY A 152 -7.95 20.76 -8.52
CA GLY A 152 -6.69 20.47 -9.19
C GLY A 152 -5.49 20.36 -8.26
N SER A 153 -4.38 21.02 -8.64
CA SER A 153 -3.12 20.95 -7.89
C SER A 153 -3.20 21.71 -6.57
N PRO A 154 -2.20 21.60 -5.68
CA PRO A 154 -2.07 22.45 -4.50
C PRO A 154 -1.99 23.96 -4.77
N GLN A 155 -1.81 24.38 -6.04
CA GLN A 155 -1.87 25.80 -6.45
C GLN A 155 -3.30 26.27 -6.75
N SER A 156 -4.25 25.34 -6.90
CA SER A 156 -5.69 25.61 -7.04
C SER A 156 -6.37 25.72 -5.68
N LEU A 157 -7.71 25.82 -5.63
CA LEU A 157 -8.45 25.70 -4.36
C LEU A 157 -8.18 24.36 -3.66
N ASN A 158 -7.88 23.30 -4.42
CA ASN A 158 -7.52 21.98 -3.92
C ASN A 158 -8.51 21.45 -2.85
N LEU A 159 -9.81 21.72 -3.02
CA LEU A 159 -10.81 21.51 -1.96
C LEU A 159 -10.85 20.08 -1.46
N ARG A 160 -10.64 19.11 -2.36
CA ARG A 160 -10.56 17.68 -2.03
C ARG A 160 -9.53 17.44 -0.91
N ASN A 161 -8.29 17.89 -1.09
CA ASN A 161 -7.24 17.61 -0.13
C ASN A 161 -7.34 18.50 1.12
N VAL A 162 -7.72 19.77 0.96
CA VAL A 162 -7.92 20.68 2.11
C VAL A 162 -8.97 20.13 3.10
N LEU A 163 -10.05 19.55 2.57
CA LEU A 163 -11.12 18.96 3.39
C LEU A 163 -10.75 17.57 3.95
N TRP A 164 -10.29 16.64 3.10
CA TRP A 164 -10.01 15.25 3.53
C TRP A 164 -8.82 15.11 4.48
N HIS A 165 -7.92 16.10 4.53
CA HIS A 165 -6.82 16.14 5.50
C HIS A 165 -7.13 16.99 6.75
N GLY A 166 -8.36 17.51 6.86
CA GLY A 166 -8.82 18.21 8.06
C GLY A 166 -8.13 19.55 8.30
N PHE A 167 -7.78 20.30 7.23
CA PHE A 167 -7.18 21.63 7.39
C PHE A 167 -8.22 22.75 7.52
N ALA A 168 -9.39 22.59 6.89
CA ALA A 168 -10.43 23.61 6.91
C ALA A 168 -11.35 23.48 8.13
N ALA A 169 -11.37 24.53 8.95
CA ALA A 169 -12.32 24.68 10.04
C ALA A 169 -13.73 25.03 9.51
N PRO A 170 -14.79 24.71 10.28
CA PRO A 170 -16.15 25.15 10.01
C PRO A 170 -16.24 26.64 9.66
N GLY A 171 -16.79 26.92 8.48
CA GLY A 171 -16.99 28.28 7.95
C GLY A 171 -15.82 28.87 7.17
N GLU A 172 -14.66 28.20 7.09
CA GLU A 172 -13.55 28.67 6.22
C GLU A 172 -13.81 28.37 4.74
N VAL A 173 -14.39 27.21 4.44
CA VAL A 173 -14.81 26.87 3.06
C VAL A 173 -16.23 27.36 2.83
N ALA A 174 -16.39 28.28 1.88
CA ALA A 174 -17.70 28.82 1.53
C ALA A 174 -18.64 27.73 0.96
N PRO A 175 -19.92 27.67 1.40
CA PRO A 175 -20.90 26.69 0.89
C PRO A 175 -21.12 26.73 -0.63
N MET A 176 -20.83 27.88 -1.27
CA MET A 176 -20.94 28.04 -2.72
C MET A 176 -20.08 27.05 -3.50
N TYR A 177 -18.92 26.64 -2.96
CA TYR A 177 -18.06 25.67 -3.63
C TYR A 177 -18.68 24.27 -3.64
N GLY A 178 -19.39 23.88 -2.57
CA GLY A 178 -20.15 22.64 -2.55
C GLY A 178 -21.28 22.65 -3.59
N SER A 179 -22.01 23.76 -3.70
CA SER A 179 -23.03 23.95 -4.74
C SER A 179 -22.46 23.92 -6.15
N ALA A 180 -21.31 24.57 -6.36
CA ALA A 180 -20.61 24.56 -7.64
C ALA A 180 -20.26 23.14 -8.07
N LEU A 181 -19.66 22.34 -7.17
CA LEU A 181 -19.31 20.95 -7.46
C LEU A 181 -20.53 20.09 -7.79
N LEU A 182 -21.65 20.28 -7.10
CA LEU A 182 -22.88 19.51 -7.36
C LEU A 182 -23.45 19.84 -8.74
N LEU A 183 -23.53 21.13 -9.07
CA LEU A 183 -24.04 21.60 -10.36
C LEU A 183 -23.10 21.21 -11.51
N ILE A 184 -21.79 21.26 -11.29
CA ILE A 184 -20.78 20.76 -12.22
C ILE A 184 -20.96 19.26 -12.45
N ALA A 185 -21.09 18.46 -11.38
CA ALA A 185 -21.26 17.02 -11.50
C ALA A 185 -22.51 16.66 -12.34
N ALA A 186 -23.63 17.34 -12.12
CA ALA A 186 -24.82 17.17 -12.95
C ALA A 186 -24.57 17.60 -14.41
N SER A 187 -23.95 18.76 -14.62
CA SER A 187 -23.70 19.30 -15.97
C SER A 187 -22.70 18.44 -16.77
N LEU A 188 -21.75 17.79 -16.10
CA LEU A 188 -20.89 16.77 -16.70
C LEU A 188 -21.67 15.51 -17.03
N GLY A 189 -22.59 15.07 -16.18
CA GLY A 189 -23.47 13.94 -16.46
C GLY A 189 -24.28 14.12 -17.75
N PHE A 190 -24.81 15.33 -17.97
CA PHE A 190 -25.44 15.69 -19.24
C PHE A 190 -24.45 15.56 -20.43
N CYS A 191 -23.25 16.11 -20.31
CA CYS A 191 -22.23 16.04 -21.36
C CYS A 191 -21.81 14.59 -21.66
N LEU A 192 -21.71 13.74 -20.64
CA LEU A 192 -21.39 12.33 -20.79
C LEU A 192 -22.51 11.60 -21.53
N GLY A 193 -23.77 11.89 -21.20
CA GLY A 193 -24.93 11.35 -21.91
C GLY A 193 -24.92 11.69 -23.40
N GLU A 194 -24.60 12.94 -23.76
CA GLU A 194 -24.43 13.34 -25.16
C GLU A 194 -23.28 12.60 -25.85
N PHE A 195 -22.13 12.48 -25.19
CA PHE A 195 -20.96 11.77 -25.72
C PHE A 195 -21.28 10.31 -26.02
N LEU A 196 -21.89 9.59 -25.07
CA LEU A 196 -22.29 8.19 -25.23
C LEU A 196 -23.36 8.03 -26.32
N SER A 197 -24.28 8.98 -26.44
CA SER A 197 -25.30 8.96 -27.51
C SER A 197 -24.70 9.06 -28.91
N ARG A 198 -23.60 9.81 -29.06
CA ARG A 198 -22.83 9.91 -30.32
C ARG A 198 -21.96 8.68 -30.55
N GLN A 199 -21.45 8.06 -29.49
CA GLN A 199 -20.56 6.89 -29.52
C GLN A 199 -21.28 5.60 -29.10
N ARG A 200 -22.24 5.13 -29.91
CA ARG A 200 -23.15 4.01 -29.58
C ARG A 200 -22.48 2.68 -29.20
N ALA A 201 -21.19 2.50 -29.50
CA ALA A 201 -20.43 1.31 -29.14
C ALA A 201 -19.89 1.35 -27.69
N LEU A 202 -19.91 2.50 -27.04
CA LEU A 202 -19.36 2.70 -25.69
C LEU A 202 -20.47 2.62 -24.64
N THR A 203 -20.18 1.93 -23.54
CA THR A 203 -21.04 1.84 -22.37
C THR A 203 -20.23 2.19 -21.13
N LEU A 204 -20.75 3.12 -20.32
CA LEU A 204 -20.12 3.45 -19.04
C LEU A 204 -20.17 2.24 -18.12
N THR A 205 -19.00 1.76 -17.71
CA THR A 205 -18.88 0.66 -16.74
C THR A 205 -18.29 1.20 -15.46
N HIS A 206 -19.02 1.04 -14.36
CA HIS A 206 -18.54 1.42 -13.05
C HIS A 206 -17.54 0.38 -12.53
N ARG A 207 -16.40 0.85 -12.03
CA ARG A 207 -15.48 -0.02 -11.29
C ARG A 207 -16.21 -0.67 -10.10
N PRO A 208 -15.84 -1.88 -9.67
CA PRO A 208 -16.41 -2.49 -8.48
C PRO A 208 -16.04 -1.66 -7.24
N PHE A 209 -16.96 -1.59 -6.27
CA PHE A 209 -16.67 -0.97 -4.98
C PHE A 209 -15.67 -1.82 -4.18
N PHE A 210 -14.86 -1.16 -3.37
CA PHE A 210 -13.97 -1.85 -2.44
C PHE A 210 -14.81 -2.52 -1.35
N THR A 211 -14.58 -3.82 -1.16
CA THR A 211 -15.14 -4.54 -0.02
C THR A 211 -14.14 -4.46 1.11
N LEU A 212 -14.55 -3.99 2.30
CA LEU A 212 -13.71 -3.94 3.50
C LEU A 212 -13.52 -5.37 4.04
N PRO A 213 -12.40 -6.06 3.74
CA PRO A 213 -12.24 -7.45 4.11
C PRO A 213 -11.79 -7.58 5.57
N HIS A 214 -12.15 -8.67 6.24
CA HIS A 214 -11.66 -9.02 7.59
C HIS A 214 -11.90 -7.97 8.67
N LEU A 215 -12.82 -7.02 8.45
CA LEU A 215 -13.01 -5.89 9.35
C LEU A 215 -13.41 -6.36 10.76
N SER A 216 -14.23 -7.41 10.86
CA SER A 216 -14.64 -8.01 12.13
C SER A 216 -13.48 -8.48 13.00
N GLU A 217 -12.32 -8.81 12.43
CA GLU A 217 -11.14 -9.25 13.18
C GLU A 217 -10.50 -8.09 13.95
N MET A 218 -10.71 -6.85 13.52
CA MET A 218 -10.16 -5.62 14.10
C MET A 218 -11.15 -4.90 15.05
N LEU A 219 -12.46 -5.15 14.91
CA LEU A 219 -13.51 -4.48 15.68
C LEU A 219 -13.56 -5.02 17.12
N VAL A 220 -12.62 -4.57 17.96
CA VAL A 220 -12.45 -5.04 19.35
C VAL A 220 -13.24 -4.26 20.40
N PHE A 221 -13.74 -3.07 20.04
CA PHE A 221 -14.42 -2.19 20.99
C PHE A 221 -15.90 -2.55 21.15
N PRO A 222 -16.48 -2.34 22.34
CA PRO A 222 -17.91 -2.51 22.57
C PRO A 222 -18.74 -1.55 21.73
N ASP A 223 -20.03 -1.86 21.62
CA ASP A 223 -21.02 -0.97 21.01
C ASP A 223 -21.11 0.36 21.78
N VAL A 224 -21.41 1.44 21.05
CA VAL A 224 -21.53 2.79 21.58
C VAL A 224 -23.01 3.16 21.71
N GLY A 225 -23.48 3.36 22.94
CA GLY A 225 -24.84 3.82 23.27
C GLY A 225 -24.89 5.30 23.65
N GLU A 226 -26.06 5.76 24.11
CA GLU A 226 -26.28 7.19 24.40
C GLU A 226 -25.44 7.70 25.59
N GLU A 227 -25.24 6.87 26.62
CA GLU A 227 -24.41 7.22 27.77
C GLU A 227 -22.95 7.45 27.36
N GLU A 228 -22.43 6.59 26.48
CA GLU A 228 -21.09 6.69 25.91
C GLU A 228 -20.92 7.93 25.03
N LEU A 229 -21.92 8.25 24.20
CA LEU A 229 -21.91 9.48 23.38
C LEU A 229 -21.91 10.74 24.26
N CYS A 230 -22.65 10.74 25.36
CA CYS A 230 -22.62 11.82 26.34
C CYS A 230 -21.23 11.99 26.99
N VAL A 231 -20.51 10.89 27.24
CA VAL A 231 -19.12 10.94 27.72
C VAL A 231 -18.22 11.58 26.68
N MET A 232 -18.35 11.18 25.41
CA MET A 232 -17.57 11.73 24.31
C MET A 232 -17.81 13.24 24.15
N GLU A 233 -19.05 13.71 24.23
CA GLU A 233 -19.39 15.14 24.10
C GLU A 233 -18.81 16.03 25.21
N LYS A 234 -18.66 15.48 26.42
CA LYS A 234 -17.99 16.17 27.54
C LYS A 234 -16.49 16.30 27.28
N LEU A 235 -15.88 15.29 26.67
CA LEU A 235 -14.46 15.27 26.36
C LEU A 235 -14.09 16.18 25.19
N ILE A 236 -14.95 16.27 24.17
CA ILE A 236 -14.73 17.14 23.00
C ILE A 236 -14.36 18.57 23.42
N GLY A 237 -15.09 19.17 24.37
CA GLY A 237 -14.85 20.56 24.81
C GLY A 237 -13.72 20.73 25.83
N SER A 238 -13.14 19.65 26.34
CA SER A 238 -12.08 19.70 27.36
C SER A 238 -10.75 19.12 26.90
N SER A 239 -10.73 18.42 25.77
CA SER A 239 -9.56 17.70 25.29
C SER A 239 -8.61 18.60 24.49
N THR A 240 -7.32 18.50 24.81
CA THR A 240 -6.24 19.11 24.00
C THR A 240 -6.03 18.41 22.66
N PHE A 241 -6.61 17.22 22.46
CA PHE A 241 -6.61 16.53 21.17
C PHE A 241 -7.59 17.14 20.17
N VAL A 242 -8.63 17.82 20.66
CA VAL A 242 -9.65 18.47 19.83
C VAL A 242 -9.35 19.96 19.76
N PRO A 243 -8.85 20.48 18.62
CA PRO A 243 -8.64 21.91 18.50
C PRO A 243 -9.98 22.66 18.52
N GLU A 244 -10.06 23.77 19.27
CA GLU A 244 -11.28 24.56 19.45
C GLU A 244 -12.00 24.91 18.13
N PRO A 245 -11.32 25.32 17.03
CA PRO A 245 -12.01 25.62 15.78
C PRO A 245 -12.71 24.39 15.17
N MET A 246 -12.23 23.19 15.46
CA MET A 246 -12.73 21.94 14.88
C MET A 246 -13.85 21.29 15.68
N GLU A 247 -14.08 21.69 16.93
CA GLU A 247 -15.11 21.14 17.81
C GLU A 247 -16.49 20.95 17.14
N PRO A 248 -17.01 21.87 16.31
CA PRO A 248 -18.30 21.66 15.65
C PRO A 248 -18.35 20.42 14.74
N GLN A 249 -17.24 20.06 14.07
CA GLN A 249 -17.17 18.85 13.24
C GLN A 249 -17.21 17.58 14.09
N TRP A 250 -16.54 17.58 15.24
CA TRP A 250 -16.60 16.47 16.21
C TRP A 250 -18.02 16.26 16.71
N ARG A 251 -18.71 17.33 17.12
CA ARG A 251 -20.12 17.24 17.57
C ARG A 251 -21.03 16.78 16.44
N ALA A 252 -20.83 17.25 15.22
CA ALA A 252 -21.58 16.78 14.06
C ALA A 252 -21.40 15.28 13.79
N ALA A 253 -20.19 14.74 13.99
CA ALA A 253 -19.93 13.30 13.85
C ALA A 253 -20.68 12.47 14.89
N VAL A 254 -20.69 12.90 16.16
CA VAL A 254 -21.48 12.26 17.23
C VAL A 254 -22.97 12.31 16.92
N GLN A 255 -23.48 13.46 16.47
CA GLN A 255 -24.88 13.61 16.07
C GLN A 255 -25.23 12.71 14.87
N ALA A 256 -24.34 12.57 13.89
CA ALA A 256 -24.54 11.67 12.77
C ALA A 256 -24.71 10.21 13.25
N TYR A 257 -23.87 9.77 14.20
CA TYR A 257 -24.01 8.44 14.80
C TYR A 257 -25.36 8.25 15.51
N ARG A 258 -25.80 9.22 16.33
CA ARG A 258 -27.12 9.19 17.00
C ARG A 258 -28.29 9.02 16.04
N HIS A 259 -28.19 9.61 14.86
CA HIS A 259 -29.21 9.55 13.82
C HIS A 259 -29.03 8.34 12.87
N HIS A 260 -28.22 7.34 13.25
CA HIS A 260 -27.90 6.17 12.43
C HIS A 260 -27.27 6.49 11.05
N ARG A 261 -26.67 7.68 10.91
CA ARG A 261 -25.92 8.10 9.72
C ARG A 261 -24.45 7.76 9.90
N PHE A 262 -24.15 6.46 9.93
CA PHE A 262 -22.81 5.94 10.23
C PHE A 262 -21.75 6.36 9.23
N PHE A 263 -22.08 6.40 7.93
CA PHE A 263 -21.17 6.94 6.91
C PHE A 263 -20.78 8.39 7.19
N ASP A 264 -21.76 9.25 7.47
CA ASP A 264 -21.52 10.66 7.78
C ASP A 264 -20.68 10.82 9.05
N CYS A 265 -20.92 9.99 10.08
CA CYS A 265 -20.10 9.93 11.28
C CYS A 265 -18.62 9.68 10.95
N VAL A 266 -18.34 8.63 10.17
CA VAL A 266 -16.98 8.23 9.81
C VAL A 266 -16.28 9.28 8.93
N VAL A 267 -16.97 9.79 7.90
CA VAL A 267 -16.41 10.79 6.98
C VAL A 267 -16.12 12.11 7.68
N LEU A 268 -16.95 12.50 8.67
CA LEU A 268 -16.68 13.67 9.49
C LEU A 268 -15.50 13.43 10.44
N LEU A 269 -15.41 12.25 11.06
CA LEU A 269 -14.46 11.96 12.13
C LEU A 269 -13.04 11.67 11.64
N LEU A 270 -12.86 10.98 10.50
CA LEU A 270 -11.52 10.61 10.00
C LEU A 270 -10.59 11.83 9.75
N PRO A 271 -11.03 12.91 9.07
CA PRO A 271 -10.22 14.13 8.95
C PRO A 271 -9.91 14.76 10.32
N GLN A 272 -10.81 14.61 11.30
CA GLN A 272 -10.57 15.13 12.64
C GLN A 272 -9.53 14.32 13.42
N LEU A 273 -9.51 13.00 13.24
CA LEU A 273 -8.45 12.16 13.79
C LEU A 273 -7.09 12.58 13.21
N GLU A 274 -7.02 12.87 11.92
CA GLU A 274 -5.80 13.36 11.27
C GLU A 274 -5.36 14.69 11.87
N MET A 275 -6.29 15.63 12.04
CA MET A 275 -6.01 16.94 12.63
C MET A 275 -5.56 16.84 14.10
N GLY A 276 -6.24 16.05 14.92
CA GLY A 276 -5.86 15.84 16.33
C GLY A 276 -4.51 15.14 16.47
N LEU A 277 -4.26 14.09 15.68
CA LEU A 277 -2.96 13.41 15.64
C LEU A 277 -1.86 14.33 15.13
N ARG A 278 -2.13 15.19 14.13
CA ARG A 278 -1.18 16.20 13.65
C ARG A 278 -0.83 17.21 14.75
N ALA A 279 -1.81 17.65 15.52
CA ALA A 279 -1.59 18.56 16.65
C ALA A 279 -0.74 17.90 17.74
N THR A 280 -1.05 16.65 18.12
CA THR A 280 -0.24 15.88 19.06
C THR A 280 1.18 15.65 18.53
N PHE A 281 1.33 15.22 17.27
CA PHE A 281 2.61 15.01 16.61
C PHE A 281 3.48 16.27 16.61
N ALA A 282 2.91 17.41 16.22
CA ALA A 282 3.61 18.69 16.19
C ALA A 282 4.07 19.12 17.59
N ARG A 283 3.25 18.86 18.62
CA ARG A 283 3.58 19.14 20.02
C ARG A 283 4.72 18.25 20.51
N VAL A 284 4.60 16.93 20.39
CA VAL A 284 5.56 16.00 20.98
C VAL A 284 6.91 16.04 20.27
N ASN A 285 6.92 16.27 18.95
CA ASN A 285 8.16 16.43 18.18
C ASN A 285 8.68 17.88 18.13
N SER A 286 8.05 18.81 18.85
CA SER A 286 8.43 20.24 18.89
C SER A 286 8.55 20.89 17.51
N CYS A 287 7.60 20.63 16.61
CA CYS A 287 7.56 21.12 15.23
C CYS A 287 6.23 21.84 14.90
N PRO A 288 5.93 22.98 15.54
CA PRO A 288 4.66 23.68 15.40
C PRO A 288 4.34 24.12 13.96
N GLU A 289 5.35 24.36 13.13
CA GLU A 289 5.21 24.67 11.71
C GLU A 289 4.53 23.54 10.92
N ARG A 290 4.64 22.28 11.36
CA ARG A 290 4.00 21.13 10.71
C ARG A 290 2.48 21.11 10.90
N LEU A 291 1.95 21.91 11.82
CA LEU A 291 0.52 22.09 12.04
C LEU A 291 -0.15 22.84 10.88
N LEU A 292 0.57 23.78 10.25
CA LEU A 292 0.09 24.66 9.18
C LEU A 292 0.67 24.28 7.81
N THR A 293 0.55 23.01 7.41
CA THR A 293 1.23 22.49 6.20
C THR A 293 0.41 22.51 4.93
N ALA A 294 -0.78 23.13 4.93
CA ALA A 294 -1.50 23.38 3.68
C ALA A 294 -0.79 24.48 2.86
N GLU A 295 0.43 24.25 2.36
CA GLU A 295 1.14 25.14 1.44
C GLU A 295 1.18 24.51 0.03
N SER A 296 1.25 25.34 -1.01
CA SER A 296 1.34 24.83 -2.38
C SER A 296 2.70 24.22 -2.72
N THR A 297 3.73 24.53 -1.93
CA THR A 297 5.14 24.15 -2.14
C THR A 297 5.66 23.08 -1.18
N VAL A 298 4.88 22.70 -0.17
CA VAL A 298 5.28 21.72 0.86
C VAL A 298 4.24 20.61 0.90
N LEU A 299 4.69 19.36 1.00
CA LEU A 299 3.79 18.22 1.19
C LEU A 299 3.05 18.34 2.52
N TYR A 300 1.77 17.99 2.52
CA TYR A 300 0.94 18.00 3.71
C TYR A 300 1.49 17.01 4.75
N THR A 301 1.46 17.39 6.02
CA THR A 301 1.71 16.43 7.11
C THR A 301 0.45 15.58 7.29
N THR A 302 0.46 14.38 6.72
CA THR A 302 -0.68 13.45 6.68
C THR A 302 -0.45 12.23 7.58
N PHE A 303 -1.42 11.32 7.68
CA PHE A 303 -1.23 10.05 8.41
C PHE A 303 0.05 9.30 8.03
N ASP A 304 0.42 9.33 6.74
CA ASP A 304 1.61 8.64 6.23
C ASP A 304 2.92 9.17 6.83
N GLU A 305 2.95 10.42 7.29
CA GLU A 305 4.12 10.98 7.96
C GLU A 305 3.96 10.93 9.48
N ILE A 306 2.76 11.25 9.97
CA ILE A 306 2.43 11.30 11.41
C ILE A 306 2.69 9.95 12.08
N LEU A 307 2.35 8.86 11.39
CA LEU A 307 2.45 7.50 11.93
C LEU A 307 3.82 6.87 11.67
N GLU A 308 4.77 7.53 11.00
CA GLU A 308 6.12 6.99 10.77
C GLU A 308 6.96 7.04 12.06
N ASN A 309 7.83 6.07 12.36
CA ASN A 309 8.63 6.17 13.61
C ASN A 309 9.82 7.12 13.53
N THR A 310 10.12 7.69 12.37
CA THR A 310 11.17 8.70 12.26
C THR A 310 10.64 9.95 11.61
N PHE A 311 11.09 11.08 12.12
CA PHE A 311 10.80 12.41 11.62
C PHE A 311 12.09 13.22 11.61
N ASN A 312 12.43 13.83 10.47
CA ASN A 312 13.65 14.62 10.27
C ASN A 312 14.96 13.93 10.72
N GLY A 313 15.06 12.61 10.53
CA GLY A 313 16.23 11.83 10.91
C GLY A 313 16.33 11.44 12.40
N SER A 314 15.38 11.90 13.21
CA SER A 314 15.22 11.54 14.62
C SER A 314 14.04 10.57 14.80
N ASN A 315 13.93 9.97 15.99
CA ASN A 315 12.73 9.19 16.34
C ASN A 315 11.52 10.13 16.44
N ASN A 316 10.39 9.70 15.87
CA ASN A 316 9.09 10.29 16.14
C ASN A 316 8.69 9.90 17.58
N LEU A 317 8.31 10.89 18.38
CA LEU A 317 7.93 10.70 19.78
C LEU A 317 6.44 10.39 19.98
N LEU A 318 5.63 10.40 18.91
CA LEU A 318 4.22 10.06 18.97
C LEU A 318 3.93 8.65 19.52
N PRO A 319 4.70 7.59 19.16
CA PRO A 319 4.50 6.26 19.73
C PRO A 319 4.72 6.21 21.25
N GLU A 320 5.64 7.03 21.79
CA GLU A 320 5.88 7.12 23.23
C GLU A 320 4.69 7.78 23.95
N GLU A 321 4.08 8.80 23.34
CA GLU A 321 2.88 9.47 23.86
C GLU A 321 1.63 8.58 23.80
N LEU A 322 1.40 7.91 22.67
CA LEU A 322 0.18 7.15 22.43
C LEU A 322 0.23 5.73 23.00
N GLY A 323 1.41 5.16 23.15
CA GLY A 323 1.60 3.77 23.48
C GLY A 323 1.41 2.84 22.29
N ASN A 324 2.23 1.81 22.32
CA ASN A 324 2.37 0.73 21.34
C ASN A 324 1.05 0.10 20.86
N PRO A 325 0.11 -0.31 21.72
CA PRO A 325 -1.13 -0.94 21.27
C PRO A 325 -2.06 0.01 20.51
N LEU A 326 -2.09 1.30 20.86
CA LEU A 326 -2.91 2.27 20.14
C LEU A 326 -2.31 2.58 18.75
N MET A 327 -0.98 2.61 18.65
CA MET A 327 -0.31 2.70 17.35
C MET A 327 -0.68 1.52 16.44
N ASP A 328 -0.74 0.30 16.97
CA ASP A 328 -1.17 -0.88 16.20
C ASP A 328 -2.59 -0.74 15.66
N ILE A 329 -3.55 -0.25 16.46
CA ILE A 329 -4.92 0.01 16.00
C ILE A 329 -4.93 1.04 14.86
N LEU A 330 -4.19 2.14 15.01
CA LEU A 330 -4.12 3.20 14.00
C LEU A 330 -3.50 2.69 12.69
N LEU A 331 -2.44 1.90 12.78
CA LEU A 331 -1.76 1.34 11.60
C LEU A 331 -2.64 0.31 10.89
N ASP A 332 -3.34 -0.56 11.63
CA ASP A 332 -4.33 -1.47 11.06
C ASP A 332 -5.45 -0.71 10.33
N LEU A 333 -6.04 0.29 11.00
CA LEU A 333 -7.18 1.05 10.47
C LEU A 333 -6.82 1.89 9.23
N LEU A 334 -5.65 2.52 9.23
CA LEU A 334 -5.31 3.61 8.30
C LEU A 334 -4.20 3.29 7.31
N SER A 335 -3.23 2.42 7.65
CA SER A 335 -1.96 2.36 6.91
C SER A 335 -1.65 1.00 6.28
N TYR A 336 -1.76 -0.10 7.04
CA TYR A 336 -1.30 -1.39 6.57
C TYR A 336 -2.04 -1.85 5.32
N GLN A 337 -1.28 -2.31 4.32
CA GLN A 337 -1.78 -2.60 2.97
C GLN A 337 -2.95 -3.60 2.92
N GLU A 338 -3.01 -4.51 3.89
CA GLU A 338 -4.08 -5.50 3.98
C GLU A 338 -5.03 -5.27 5.15
N GLY A 339 -4.83 -4.16 5.88
CA GLY A 339 -5.87 -3.58 6.70
C GLY A 339 -6.91 -2.86 5.84
N PRO A 340 -7.99 -2.37 6.46
CA PRO A 340 -9.10 -1.72 5.77
C PRO A 340 -8.73 -0.42 5.04
N ARG A 341 -7.61 0.25 5.39
CA ARG A 341 -7.17 1.56 4.86
C ARG A 341 -8.36 2.50 4.64
N LEU A 342 -9.19 2.59 5.68
CA LEU A 342 -10.57 3.05 5.54
C LEU A 342 -10.64 4.49 5.01
N ARG A 343 -9.72 5.35 5.49
CA ARG A 343 -9.61 6.74 5.07
C ARG A 343 -9.29 6.86 3.58
N ASP A 344 -8.38 6.06 3.05
CA ASP A 344 -7.98 6.14 1.65
C ASP A 344 -9.15 5.77 0.75
N HIS A 345 -9.75 4.60 0.98
CA HIS A 345 -10.88 4.11 0.17
C HIS A 345 -12.11 5.04 0.25
N LEU A 346 -12.42 5.61 1.42
CA LEU A 346 -13.49 6.60 1.54
C LEU A 346 -13.18 7.90 0.79
N SER A 347 -11.94 8.40 0.88
CA SER A 347 -11.54 9.66 0.24
C SER A 347 -11.53 9.60 -1.29
N HIS A 348 -11.43 8.40 -1.86
CA HIS A 348 -11.51 8.12 -3.30
C HIS A 348 -12.91 7.64 -3.76
N GLY A 349 -13.91 7.63 -2.86
CA GLY A 349 -15.28 7.23 -3.19
C GLY A 349 -15.42 5.73 -3.50
N GLU A 350 -14.48 4.90 -3.05
CA GLU A 350 -14.45 3.46 -3.32
C GLU A 350 -15.31 2.63 -2.38
N VAL A 351 -15.84 3.25 -1.31
CA VAL A 351 -16.78 2.64 -0.37
C VAL A 351 -18.17 3.27 -0.57
N PRO A 352 -19.22 2.46 -0.84
CA PRO A 352 -20.56 2.97 -1.03
C PRO A 352 -21.21 3.43 0.28
N VAL A 353 -21.97 4.53 0.23
CA VAL A 353 -22.61 5.18 1.38
C VAL A 353 -23.34 4.24 2.35
N PRO A 354 -24.25 3.35 1.90
CA PRO A 354 -25.01 2.52 2.83
C PRO A 354 -24.20 1.38 3.46
N THR A 355 -22.93 1.20 3.10
CA THR A 355 -22.17 0.00 3.48
C THR A 355 -21.30 0.15 4.71
N VAL A 356 -21.16 1.35 5.28
CA VAL A 356 -20.44 1.54 6.55
C VAL A 356 -21.31 1.00 7.69
N PRO A 357 -20.95 -0.14 8.31
CA PRO A 357 -21.74 -0.74 9.39
C PRO A 357 -21.62 0.08 10.69
N MET A 358 -22.63 -0.03 11.56
CA MET A 358 -22.64 0.58 12.90
C MET A 358 -21.36 0.26 13.67
N ALA A 359 -20.93 -1.01 13.67
CA ALA A 359 -19.75 -1.48 14.41
C ALA A 359 -18.45 -0.76 13.97
N VAL A 360 -18.35 -0.33 12.72
CA VAL A 360 -17.19 0.44 12.22
C VAL A 360 -17.22 1.86 12.75
N ALA A 361 -18.37 2.52 12.68
CA ALA A 361 -18.52 3.86 13.22
C ALA A 361 -18.31 3.86 14.75
N ALA A 362 -18.84 2.86 15.46
CA ALA A 362 -18.62 2.64 16.89
C ALA A 362 -17.13 2.45 17.22
N HIS A 363 -16.42 1.61 16.45
CA HIS A 363 -14.99 1.40 16.63
C HIS A 363 -14.19 2.70 16.46
N ILE A 364 -14.48 3.49 15.42
CA ILE A 364 -13.77 4.76 15.17
C ILE A 364 -14.08 5.80 16.26
N LEU A 365 -15.33 5.87 16.74
CA LEU A 365 -15.68 6.70 17.90
C LEU A 365 -14.90 6.28 19.15
N SER A 366 -14.78 4.98 19.40
CA SER A 366 -14.01 4.44 20.52
C SER A 366 -12.51 4.74 20.39
N VAL A 367 -11.93 4.61 19.19
CA VAL A 367 -10.54 5.05 18.90
C VAL A 367 -10.38 6.55 19.18
N ALA A 368 -11.33 7.37 18.72
CA ALA A 368 -11.32 8.82 18.94
C ALA A 368 -11.38 9.17 20.43
N LEU A 369 -12.20 8.44 21.19
CA LEU A 369 -12.33 8.60 22.63
C LEU A 369 -11.04 8.22 23.36
N VAL A 370 -10.43 7.09 23.01
CA VAL A 370 -9.14 6.66 23.55
C VAL A 370 -8.03 7.68 23.24
N LEU A 371 -8.00 8.23 22.02
CA LEU A 371 -7.05 9.28 21.63
C LEU A 371 -7.24 10.54 22.46
N MET A 372 -8.48 11.00 22.65
CA MET A 372 -8.78 12.12 23.54
C MET A 372 -8.31 11.83 24.96
N CYS A 373 -8.50 10.61 25.48
CA CYS A 373 -8.03 10.25 26.81
C CYS A 373 -6.49 10.27 26.93
N ARG A 374 -5.76 9.66 26.00
CA ARG A 374 -4.27 9.57 26.07
C ARG A 374 -3.57 10.88 25.77
N CYS A 375 -4.16 11.73 24.91
CA CYS A 375 -3.57 13.02 24.53
C CYS A 375 -4.04 14.19 25.43
N CYS A 376 -4.90 13.93 26.42
CA CYS A 376 -5.40 14.93 27.36
C CYS A 376 -4.42 15.17 28.51
N THR A 377 -4.00 16.42 28.71
CA THR A 377 -3.17 16.82 29.87
C THR A 377 -4.00 17.32 31.07
N ARG A 378 -5.30 17.57 30.90
CA ARG A 378 -6.19 18.15 31.93
C ARG A 378 -7.29 17.17 32.35
N GLY A 379 -7.46 16.97 33.66
CA GLY A 379 -8.60 16.23 34.22
C GLY A 379 -8.51 14.70 34.17
N HIS A 380 -7.31 14.17 33.91
CA HIS A 380 -7.03 12.73 33.74
C HIS A 380 -7.61 11.87 34.89
N ASP A 381 -7.54 12.34 36.13
CA ASP A 381 -7.91 11.57 37.32
C ASP A 381 -9.42 11.24 37.39
N ARG A 382 -10.31 12.18 37.02
CA ARG A 382 -11.77 11.98 37.10
C ARG A 382 -12.35 11.15 35.94
N LEU A 383 -11.68 11.19 34.79
CA LEU A 383 -12.12 10.51 33.57
C LEU A 383 -11.73 9.03 33.58
N GLN A 384 -10.59 8.70 34.18
CA GLN A 384 -10.20 7.31 34.39
C GLN A 384 -11.15 6.55 35.31
N GLU A 385 -12.00 7.21 36.11
CA GLU A 385 -12.97 6.53 36.97
C GLU A 385 -14.20 6.00 36.22
N ASN A 386 -14.48 6.50 35.01
CA ASN A 386 -15.62 6.05 34.21
C ASN A 386 -15.41 4.60 33.72
N GLY A 387 -16.37 3.72 34.02
CA GLY A 387 -16.28 2.28 33.71
C GLY A 387 -16.13 1.99 32.21
N TYR A 388 -16.78 2.76 31.34
CA TYR A 388 -16.65 2.61 29.89
C TYR A 388 -15.24 2.98 29.41
N ILE A 389 -14.71 4.12 29.87
CA ILE A 389 -13.33 4.55 29.54
C ILE A 389 -12.31 3.51 30.02
N LYS A 390 -12.46 2.95 31.24
CA LYS A 390 -11.59 1.87 31.73
C LYS A 390 -11.60 0.65 30.81
N THR A 391 -12.79 0.24 30.37
CA THR A 391 -12.94 -0.87 29.43
C THR A 391 -12.23 -0.57 28.11
N LEU A 392 -12.43 0.62 27.52
CA LEU A 392 -11.76 1.00 26.28
C LEU A 392 -10.24 1.00 26.40
N LEU A 393 -9.69 1.56 27.49
CA LEU A 393 -8.25 1.58 27.72
C LEU A 393 -7.70 0.16 27.89
N SER A 394 -8.38 -0.70 28.65
CA SER A 394 -8.00 -2.11 28.86
C SER A 394 -8.00 -2.91 27.54
N VAL A 395 -9.06 -2.76 26.73
CA VAL A 395 -9.13 -3.37 25.40
C VAL A 395 -8.01 -2.84 24.50
N THR A 396 -7.73 -1.54 24.56
CA THR A 396 -6.63 -0.94 23.79
C THR A 396 -5.29 -1.54 24.20
N ASP A 397 -4.98 -1.62 25.49
CA ASP A 397 -3.67 -2.08 25.99
C ASP A 397 -3.35 -3.55 25.65
N THR A 398 -4.41 -4.34 25.46
CA THR A 398 -4.30 -5.75 25.06
C THR A 398 -4.33 -5.95 23.54
N TYR A 399 -4.62 -4.91 22.76
CA TYR A 399 -4.66 -4.99 21.30
C TYR A 399 -3.31 -5.35 20.69
N ARG A 400 -3.34 -6.18 19.65
CA ARG A 400 -2.19 -6.51 18.82
C ARG A 400 -2.62 -6.42 17.37
N SER A 401 -1.75 -5.87 16.52
CA SER A 401 -2.07 -5.69 15.11
C SER A 401 -2.45 -7.00 14.43
N VAL A 402 -3.62 -6.99 13.79
CA VAL A 402 -4.18 -8.09 13.00
C VAL A 402 -3.60 -8.08 11.59
N PHE A 403 -3.29 -6.89 11.06
CA PHE A 403 -2.84 -6.70 9.69
C PHE A 403 -1.33 -6.43 9.57
N HIS A 404 -0.56 -6.65 10.63
CA HIS A 404 0.88 -6.41 10.64
C HIS A 404 1.57 -7.15 9.48
N PRO A 405 2.31 -6.46 8.59
CA PRO A 405 2.86 -7.06 7.38
C PRO A 405 3.75 -8.29 7.63
N VAL A 406 4.58 -8.26 8.68
CA VAL A 406 5.44 -9.39 9.07
C VAL A 406 4.60 -10.54 9.64
N GLY A 407 3.57 -10.22 10.44
CA GLY A 407 2.66 -11.21 11.02
C GLY A 407 1.93 -11.99 9.94
N ARG A 408 1.36 -11.27 8.97
CA ARG A 408 0.68 -11.86 7.81
C ARG A 408 1.62 -12.64 6.90
N LEU A 409 2.87 -12.20 6.74
CA LEU A 409 3.87 -12.98 6.01
C LEU A 409 4.17 -14.32 6.71
N ALA A 410 4.35 -14.31 8.03
CA ALA A 410 4.56 -15.54 8.80
C ALA A 410 3.38 -16.51 8.66
N GLN A 411 2.14 -16.00 8.74
CA GLN A 411 0.93 -16.80 8.49
C GLN A 411 0.91 -17.38 7.07
N GLN A 412 1.24 -16.59 6.05
CA GLN A 412 1.30 -17.08 4.65
C GLN A 412 2.37 -18.16 4.45
N ILE A 413 3.52 -18.06 5.14
CA ILE A 413 4.54 -19.12 5.10
C ILE A 413 3.96 -20.41 5.71
N PHE A 414 3.26 -20.32 6.85
CA PHE A 414 2.60 -21.47 7.47
C PHE A 414 1.57 -22.13 6.55
N GLU A 415 0.76 -21.33 5.84
CA GLU A 415 -0.20 -21.82 4.84
C GLU A 415 0.50 -22.53 3.67
N CYS A 416 1.61 -21.98 3.17
CA CYS A 416 2.42 -22.61 2.12
C CYS A 416 2.95 -23.98 2.58
N VAL A 417 3.53 -24.05 3.78
CA VAL A 417 4.04 -25.30 4.38
C VAL A 417 2.93 -26.33 4.52
N SER A 418 1.77 -25.91 5.02
CA SER A 418 0.62 -26.79 5.22
C SER A 418 0.11 -27.33 3.87
N SER A 419 0.00 -26.48 2.86
CA SER A 419 -0.41 -26.87 1.50
C SER A 419 0.59 -27.84 0.87
N LEU A 420 1.90 -27.57 0.96
CA LEU A 420 2.95 -28.43 0.39
C LEU A 420 3.04 -29.80 1.06
N ARG A 421 2.67 -29.92 2.33
CA ARG A 421 2.60 -31.22 3.03
C ARG A 421 1.49 -32.14 2.49
N MET A 422 0.43 -31.57 1.92
CA MET A 422 -0.66 -32.35 1.30
C MET A 422 -0.24 -32.99 -0.04
N TRP A 423 0.90 -32.61 -0.60
CA TRP A 423 1.35 -33.14 -1.90
C TRP A 423 1.72 -34.63 -1.85
N LYS A 424 1.98 -35.17 -0.66
CA LYS A 424 2.17 -36.61 -0.45
C LYS A 424 0.94 -37.44 -0.86
N ASP A 425 -0.24 -36.80 -0.87
CA ASP A 425 -1.52 -37.41 -1.21
C ASP A 425 -1.86 -37.25 -2.71
N ILE A 426 -0.94 -36.69 -3.52
CA ILE A 426 -1.08 -36.64 -4.99
C ILE A 426 -0.75 -38.01 -5.56
N HIS A 427 -1.79 -38.74 -5.95
CA HIS A 427 -1.67 -40.07 -6.55
C HIS A 427 -1.85 -40.07 -8.07
N GLY A 428 -1.05 -40.88 -8.76
CA GLY A 428 -1.26 -41.24 -10.16
C GLY A 428 -2.30 -42.37 -10.31
N PRO A 429 -2.74 -42.67 -11.54
CA PRO A 429 -3.57 -43.85 -11.80
C PRO A 429 -2.81 -45.15 -11.49
N SER A 430 -3.50 -46.17 -10.95
CA SER A 430 -2.91 -47.46 -10.60
C SER A 430 -2.38 -48.21 -11.83
N GLU A 431 -1.31 -49.01 -11.65
CA GLU A 431 -0.64 -49.74 -12.73
C GLU A 431 -1.55 -50.68 -13.53
N GLU A 432 -2.61 -51.19 -12.90
CA GLU A 432 -3.59 -52.09 -13.52
C GLU A 432 -4.45 -51.41 -14.62
N ASN A 433 -4.42 -50.08 -14.74
CA ASN A 433 -5.21 -49.30 -15.70
C ASN A 433 -4.36 -48.62 -16.80
N LEU A 434 -3.10 -49.02 -16.94
CA LEU A 434 -2.13 -48.41 -17.85
C LEU A 434 -2.10 -49.16 -19.20
N ASP A 435 -2.57 -48.53 -20.29
CA ASP A 435 -2.35 -49.02 -21.66
C ASP A 435 -0.84 -49.11 -21.96
N SER A 436 -0.40 -49.95 -22.90
CA SER A 436 1.03 -50.26 -23.17
C SER A 436 1.95 -49.05 -23.49
N GLU A 437 1.41 -47.85 -23.72
CA GLU A 437 2.18 -46.60 -23.81
C GLU A 437 2.68 -46.06 -22.46
N TRP A 438 2.25 -46.65 -21.34
CA TRP A 438 2.46 -46.15 -19.98
C TRP A 438 3.45 -46.96 -19.15
N SER A 439 3.99 -48.06 -19.70
CA SER A 439 4.98 -48.94 -19.05
C SER A 439 6.32 -48.26 -18.73
N ASN A 440 6.50 -46.99 -19.12
CA ASN A 440 7.67 -46.15 -18.83
C ASN A 440 7.36 -45.06 -17.77
N PHE A 441 6.34 -45.23 -16.92
CA PHE A 441 6.15 -44.39 -15.74
C PHE A 441 7.24 -44.76 -14.72
N PRO A 442 8.19 -43.86 -14.38
CA PRO A 442 9.16 -44.16 -13.35
C PRO A 442 8.43 -44.27 -12.00
N GLU A 443 8.83 -45.23 -11.16
CA GLU A 443 8.49 -45.36 -9.72
C GLU A 443 8.97 -44.14 -8.90
N VAL A 444 8.65 -42.92 -9.33
CA VAL A 444 9.24 -41.66 -8.82
C VAL A 444 8.28 -40.92 -7.88
N LEU A 445 7.12 -41.50 -7.56
CA LEU A 445 6.24 -40.94 -6.54
C LEU A 445 6.57 -41.43 -5.11
N CYS A 446 7.41 -42.46 -4.94
CA CYS A 446 7.79 -43.00 -3.62
C CYS A 446 9.27 -43.42 -3.48
N ALA A 447 10.17 -43.00 -4.37
CA ALA A 447 11.59 -43.32 -4.21
C ALA A 447 12.22 -42.45 -3.11
N GLU A 448 12.34 -43.02 -1.91
CA GLU A 448 13.36 -42.67 -0.92
C GLU A 448 14.74 -42.82 -1.59
N GLY A 449 15.19 -41.74 -2.22
CA GLY A 449 16.53 -41.67 -2.80
C GLY A 449 17.55 -41.44 -1.70
N GLU A 450 18.13 -42.51 -1.15
CA GLU A 450 19.45 -42.46 -0.54
C GLU A 450 20.45 -41.90 -1.56
N ASP A 451 20.98 -40.68 -1.35
CA ASP A 451 22.38 -40.39 -1.72
C ASP A 451 22.91 -39.02 -1.22
N SER A 452 23.90 -39.11 -0.32
CA SER A 452 25.04 -38.24 0.03
C SER A 452 25.01 -36.68 -0.07
N THR A 453 23.89 -36.01 -0.39
CA THR A 453 23.88 -34.58 -0.77
C THR A 453 23.18 -33.66 0.24
N ARG A 454 23.31 -33.97 1.53
CA ARG A 454 22.49 -33.44 2.65
C ARG A 454 22.80 -32.02 3.16
N SER A 455 23.74 -31.24 2.60
CA SER A 455 24.42 -30.23 3.44
C SER A 455 24.36 -28.75 3.05
N CYS A 456 24.06 -28.29 1.82
CA CYS A 456 24.45 -26.90 1.46
C CYS A 456 23.48 -25.79 1.91
N VAL A 457 22.17 -25.92 1.65
CA VAL A 457 21.16 -24.94 2.10
C VAL A 457 21.03 -24.99 3.62
N MET A 458 21.06 -26.20 4.21
CA MET A 458 21.09 -26.33 5.66
C MET A 458 22.39 -25.82 6.26
N ASN A 459 23.60 -26.11 5.76
CA ASN A 459 24.79 -25.51 6.34
C ASN A 459 24.75 -23.97 6.31
N MET A 460 24.12 -23.34 5.30
CA MET A 460 23.89 -21.88 5.31
C MET A 460 22.83 -21.42 6.32
N LEU A 461 21.80 -22.24 6.59
CA LEU A 461 20.75 -21.98 7.58
C LEU A 461 21.22 -22.28 9.02
N THR A 462 21.93 -23.37 9.26
CA THR A 462 22.53 -23.77 10.54
C THR A 462 23.72 -22.87 10.90
N SER A 463 24.60 -22.50 9.95
CA SER A 463 25.67 -21.51 10.22
C SER A 463 25.12 -20.11 10.55
N ALA A 464 23.88 -19.82 10.12
CA ALA A 464 23.19 -18.58 10.46
C ALA A 464 22.48 -18.64 11.84
N GLN A 465 22.11 -19.82 12.33
CA GLN A 465 21.62 -20.02 13.70
C GLN A 465 22.75 -19.92 14.74
N GLU A 466 23.96 -20.37 14.41
CA GLU A 466 25.13 -20.30 15.30
C GLU A 466 25.70 -18.88 15.49
N SER A 467 25.19 -17.87 14.76
CA SER A 467 25.67 -16.48 14.80
C SER A 467 24.66 -15.47 15.35
N VAL A 468 23.71 -15.94 16.18
CA VAL A 468 22.77 -15.09 16.94
C VAL A 468 23.27 -14.92 18.38
N PRO A 469 23.78 -13.75 18.80
CA PRO A 469 23.67 -13.39 20.20
C PRO A 469 22.19 -13.11 20.49
N CYS A 470 21.65 -13.78 21.50
CA CYS A 470 20.39 -13.37 22.13
C CYS A 470 20.48 -11.88 22.49
N LEU A 471 19.87 -11.00 21.70
CA LEU A 471 19.54 -9.63 22.11
C LEU A 471 18.28 -9.66 22.97
N VAL A 472 18.33 -10.45 24.05
CA VAL A 472 17.46 -10.36 25.22
C VAL A 472 18.31 -10.78 26.41
N THR A 473 19.05 -9.82 26.97
CA THR A 473 19.40 -9.88 28.39
C THR A 473 18.85 -8.62 29.02
N THR A 474 17.69 -8.79 29.63
CA THR A 474 17.24 -7.97 30.76
C THR A 474 18.30 -8.06 31.86
N GLU A 475 18.88 -6.94 32.26
CA GLU A 475 19.21 -6.66 33.66
C GLU A 475 19.56 -5.17 33.80
N ALA A 476 18.76 -4.47 34.60
CA ALA A 476 19.04 -3.15 35.11
C ALA A 476 19.74 -3.31 36.46
N SER A 477 20.82 -2.55 36.71
CA SER A 477 21.00 -1.68 37.89
C SER A 477 22.47 -1.34 38.19
N ASP A 478 22.65 -0.13 38.72
CA ASP A 478 23.67 0.32 39.68
C ASP A 478 25.11 0.71 39.29
N SER A 479 25.34 2.01 39.53
CA SER A 479 26.55 2.65 40.09
C SER A 479 27.80 2.70 39.19
N TRP A 480 28.30 3.88 38.77
CA TRP A 480 29.01 4.89 39.57
C TRP A 480 29.94 4.30 40.66
N LEU A 481 31.19 3.99 40.28
CA LEU A 481 32.42 4.03 41.08
C LEU A 481 33.59 3.69 40.13
N ARG A 482 34.37 4.68 39.67
CA ARG A 482 35.64 5.18 40.24
C ARG A 482 36.84 4.24 40.10
N ASP A 483 37.94 4.89 39.73
CA ASP A 483 39.35 4.52 39.92
C ASP A 483 39.88 3.38 39.06
N CYS A 484 41.13 3.37 38.59
CA CYS A 484 42.23 4.33 38.43
C CYS A 484 43.34 3.50 37.73
N GLY A 485 44.31 4.16 37.08
CA GLY A 485 45.66 3.61 36.96
C GLY A 485 46.15 3.26 35.56
N ASP A 486 46.83 4.22 34.94
CA ASP A 486 48.23 4.16 34.51
C ASP A 486 48.81 2.91 33.82
N ASN A 487 49.26 3.09 32.56
CA ASN A 487 50.68 3.03 32.12
C ASN A 487 50.71 2.85 30.58
N GLU A 488 51.12 3.84 29.79
CA GLU A 488 52.51 4.19 29.44
C GLU A 488 53.32 3.11 28.67
N ARG A 489 53.75 3.53 27.45
CA ARG A 489 55.07 3.26 26.79
C ARG A 489 55.28 1.86 26.20
N THR A 490 55.94 1.64 25.04
CA THR A 490 56.91 2.42 24.24
C THR A 490 57.23 1.70 22.91
N SER A 491 57.66 2.48 21.90
CA SER A 491 58.70 2.18 20.85
C SER A 491 58.45 1.01 19.88
N SER A 492 58.91 0.95 18.63
CA SER A 492 59.74 1.69 17.64
C SER A 492 59.77 0.73 16.42
N GLY A 493 59.94 1.05 15.15
CA GLY A 493 60.34 2.25 14.44
C GLY A 493 60.37 1.96 12.92
N ASP A 494 60.72 3.01 12.18
CA ASP A 494 61.40 3.06 10.87
C ASP A 494 60.77 2.37 9.64
N GLU A 495 60.19 3.13 8.72
CA GLU A 495 60.80 3.94 7.64
C GLU A 495 61.11 3.14 6.35
N ARG A 496 60.40 3.44 5.25
CA ARG A 496 60.97 4.16 4.08
C ARG A 496 59.97 4.33 2.94
N ARG A 497 59.94 5.57 2.42
CA ARG A 497 59.20 6.07 1.24
C ARG A 497 60.02 5.92 -0.05
N ARG A 498 59.31 5.95 -1.20
CA ARG A 498 59.52 6.72 -2.47
C ARG A 498 59.05 5.86 -3.66
N ALA A 499 57.98 6.15 -4.39
CA ALA A 499 57.63 7.27 -5.29
C ALA A 499 58.26 7.23 -6.70
N ALA A 500 57.38 7.03 -7.72
CA ALA A 500 57.28 7.68 -9.04
C ALA A 500 58.36 7.39 -10.11
N THR A 501 58.18 7.38 -11.45
CA THR A 501 57.15 7.69 -12.48
C THR A 501 57.74 7.17 -13.83
N HIS A 502 57.05 6.80 -14.92
CA HIS A 502 56.60 7.65 -16.05
C HIS A 502 56.15 6.78 -17.28
N GLN A 503 55.05 7.18 -17.95
CA GLN A 503 54.66 7.24 -19.41
C GLN A 503 55.35 6.34 -20.49
N GLY A 504 54.76 5.91 -21.63
CA GLY A 504 53.46 6.13 -22.32
C GLY A 504 53.52 5.72 -23.81
N ARG A 505 52.34 5.66 -24.50
CA ARG A 505 52.05 5.58 -25.98
C ARG A 505 52.46 4.29 -26.74
N GLY A 506 51.78 3.74 -27.78
CA GLY A 506 50.57 4.02 -28.56
C GLY A 506 50.63 3.31 -29.96
N GLY A 507 49.49 2.86 -30.54
CA GLY A 507 49.27 2.82 -32.02
C GLY A 507 49.26 1.48 -32.83
N SER A 508 48.04 1.02 -33.20
CA SER A 508 47.46 0.74 -34.55
C SER A 508 48.06 -0.16 -35.68
N LYS A 509 47.12 -0.90 -36.34
CA LYS A 509 47.03 -1.48 -37.74
C LYS A 509 47.63 -2.88 -38.02
N LYS A 510 47.29 -3.67 -39.07
CA LYS A 510 46.08 -4.15 -39.83
C LYS A 510 46.63 -4.97 -41.05
N HIS A 511 45.96 -6.05 -41.50
CA HIS A 511 46.14 -6.85 -42.77
C HIS A 511 47.36 -7.83 -42.82
N ARG A 512 47.42 -8.97 -43.55
CA ARG A 512 46.71 -9.66 -44.68
C ARG A 512 47.18 -11.15 -44.71
N ALA A 513 46.33 -12.19 -44.71
CA ALA A 513 45.92 -13.10 -45.81
C ALA A 513 46.96 -13.52 -46.90
N GLU A 514 47.24 -14.84 -47.01
CA GLU A 514 47.68 -15.70 -48.15
C GLU A 514 47.68 -17.18 -47.65
N GLU A 515 46.76 -18.09 -48.04
CA GLU A 515 46.62 -18.99 -49.22
C GLU A 515 47.02 -20.48 -48.97
N CYS A 516 45.99 -21.36 -48.92
CA CYS A 516 45.75 -22.81 -49.24
C CYS A 516 46.88 -23.90 -49.29
N PRO A 517 46.60 -25.25 -49.24
CA PRO A 517 45.34 -25.98 -49.49
C PRO A 517 44.97 -27.19 -48.54
N ALA A 518 43.81 -27.81 -48.85
CA ALA A 518 43.07 -28.95 -48.25
C ALA A 518 43.86 -30.29 -48.17
N ALA A 519 43.49 -31.39 -47.47
CA ALA A 519 42.29 -31.97 -46.84
C ALA A 519 42.79 -33.01 -45.75
N PRO A 520 42.02 -33.88 -45.04
CA PRO A 520 40.61 -34.26 -45.15
C PRO A 520 39.79 -34.24 -43.84
N GLU A 521 38.48 -34.44 -43.99
CA GLU A 521 37.47 -34.49 -42.92
C GLU A 521 37.67 -35.68 -41.97
N GLU A 522 37.82 -35.40 -40.67
CA GLU A 522 37.67 -36.37 -39.59
C GLU A 522 36.70 -35.85 -38.52
N GLN A 523 35.84 -36.76 -38.07
CA GLN A 523 34.66 -36.56 -37.23
C GLN A 523 35.01 -35.88 -35.89
N GLN A 524 34.53 -34.66 -35.68
CA GLN A 524 34.71 -33.96 -34.42
C GLN A 524 33.54 -34.22 -33.45
N GLN A 525 33.80 -35.13 -32.52
CA GLN A 525 33.01 -35.39 -31.32
C GLN A 525 32.87 -34.09 -30.51
N LYS A 526 31.67 -33.50 -30.49
CA LYS A 526 31.36 -32.27 -29.77
C LYS A 526 31.59 -32.46 -28.26
N ARG A 527 32.65 -31.83 -27.72
CA ARG A 527 32.79 -31.57 -26.28
C ARG A 527 31.58 -30.77 -25.77
N PRO A 528 30.97 -31.11 -24.63
CA PRO A 528 29.84 -30.35 -24.10
C PRO A 528 30.26 -28.93 -23.69
N SER A 529 29.41 -27.95 -24.01
CA SER A 529 29.58 -26.54 -23.66
C SER A 529 29.63 -26.33 -22.14
N ALA A 530 30.32 -25.27 -21.70
CA ALA A 530 30.46 -24.88 -20.29
C ALA A 530 29.11 -24.76 -19.53
N GLN A 531 28.01 -24.54 -20.25
CA GLN A 531 26.63 -24.54 -19.72
C GLN A 531 26.20 -25.89 -19.11
N ARG A 532 26.66 -27.04 -19.66
CA ARG A 532 26.37 -28.37 -19.07
C ARG A 532 27.15 -28.67 -17.81
N ARG A 533 28.29 -28.00 -17.57
CA ARG A 533 29.06 -28.14 -16.32
C ARG A 533 28.43 -27.37 -15.16
N LEU A 534 27.66 -26.32 -15.42
CA LEU A 534 26.86 -25.61 -14.41
C LEU A 534 25.62 -26.41 -13.97
N LEU A 535 25.01 -27.17 -14.89
CA LEU A 535 23.78 -27.94 -14.65
C LEU A 535 23.93 -29.07 -13.60
N VAL A 536 25.13 -29.64 -13.43
CA VAL A 536 25.37 -30.75 -12.49
C VAL A 536 25.46 -30.28 -11.03
N ASN A 537 25.80 -29.00 -10.78
CA ASN A 537 25.96 -28.47 -9.42
C ASN A 537 24.66 -27.92 -8.79
N HIS A 538 23.56 -27.74 -9.54
CA HIS A 538 22.33 -27.17 -9.00
C HIS A 538 21.45 -28.17 -8.21
N GLY A 539 21.68 -29.48 -8.36
CA GLY A 539 21.01 -30.51 -7.56
C GLY A 539 21.35 -30.48 -6.07
N GLN A 540 22.41 -29.76 -5.67
CA GLN A 540 22.90 -29.66 -4.29
C GLN A 540 22.15 -28.63 -3.41
N TRP A 541 21.15 -27.92 -3.98
CA TRP A 541 20.51 -26.74 -3.36
C TRP A 541 19.00 -26.90 -3.12
N LEU A 542 18.46 -28.12 -3.23
CA LEU A 542 17.02 -28.39 -3.16
C LEU A 542 16.62 -28.79 -1.74
N VAL A 543 15.59 -28.14 -1.19
CA VAL A 543 14.97 -28.53 0.09
C VAL A 543 14.13 -29.78 -0.16
N GLN A 544 14.34 -30.83 0.64
CA GLN A 544 13.58 -32.07 0.53
C GLN A 544 12.25 -31.97 1.30
N PRO A 545 11.17 -32.65 0.86
CA PRO A 545 9.86 -32.61 1.54
C PRO A 545 9.90 -32.96 3.04
N GLU A 546 10.82 -33.85 3.45
CA GLU A 546 11.00 -34.30 4.84
C GLU A 546 11.55 -33.20 5.77
N GLU A 547 12.18 -32.15 5.21
CA GLU A 547 12.72 -31.01 5.96
C GLU A 547 11.65 -29.99 6.38
N GLY A 548 10.42 -30.16 5.90
CA GLY A 548 9.27 -29.31 6.24
C GLY A 548 8.93 -29.26 7.73
N HIS A 549 9.43 -30.19 8.54
CA HIS A 549 9.31 -30.13 10.01
C HIS A 549 10.17 -29.04 10.64
N ARG A 550 11.39 -28.80 10.12
CA ARG A 550 12.29 -27.74 10.62
C ARG A 550 11.79 -26.36 10.22
N LEU A 551 11.29 -26.24 8.99
CA LEU A 551 10.64 -25.00 8.52
C LEU A 551 9.40 -24.69 9.37
N LEU A 552 8.56 -25.68 9.65
CA LEU A 552 7.38 -25.49 10.51
C LEU A 552 7.76 -25.10 11.94
N ALA A 553 8.80 -25.72 12.52
CA ALA A 553 9.27 -25.36 13.85
C ALA A 553 9.80 -23.92 13.92
N SER A 554 10.55 -23.48 12.90
CA SER A 554 11.04 -22.11 12.78
C SER A 554 9.89 -21.10 12.57
N VAL A 555 8.95 -21.39 11.67
CA VAL A 555 7.73 -20.58 11.46
C VAL A 555 6.86 -20.51 12.72
N GLN A 556 6.70 -21.62 13.46
CA GLN A 556 5.98 -21.65 14.73
C GLN A 556 6.70 -20.81 15.79
N GLN A 557 8.03 -20.86 15.84
CA GLN A 557 8.84 -20.01 16.69
C GLN A 557 8.67 -18.53 16.33
N HIS A 558 8.63 -18.16 15.04
CA HIS A 558 8.31 -16.77 14.63
C HIS A 558 6.88 -16.38 14.95
N ALA A 559 5.91 -17.24 14.66
CA ALA A 559 4.51 -16.99 14.98
C ALA A 559 4.37 -16.76 16.48
N GLN A 560 5.07 -17.53 17.32
CA GLN A 560 5.16 -17.30 18.76
C GLN A 560 5.87 -15.98 19.09
N LEU A 561 7.02 -15.65 18.48
CA LEU A 561 7.71 -14.36 18.66
C LEU A 561 6.90 -13.14 18.19
N LEU A 562 5.94 -13.35 17.28
CA LEU A 562 4.98 -12.36 16.78
C LEU A 562 3.69 -12.33 17.63
N SER A 563 3.42 -13.41 18.39
CA SER A 563 2.35 -13.52 19.39
C SER A 563 2.75 -12.94 20.75
N PHE A 564 4.06 -12.98 21.05
CA PHE A 564 4.70 -12.17 22.09
C PHE A 564 4.92 -10.76 21.55
N PRO A 565 4.93 -9.72 22.39
CA PRO A 565 5.04 -8.35 21.91
C PRO A 565 6.33 -8.25 21.10
N VAL A 566 6.20 -8.16 19.77
CA VAL A 566 7.16 -7.39 19.00
C VAL A 566 7.13 -6.04 19.69
N PRO A 567 8.18 -5.63 20.42
CA PRO A 567 8.22 -4.26 20.87
C PRO A 567 8.00 -3.44 19.59
N PRO A 568 7.09 -2.46 19.55
CA PRO A 568 6.99 -1.51 18.44
C PRO A 568 8.20 -0.57 18.44
N THR A 569 9.37 -1.13 18.60
CA THR A 569 10.62 -0.51 18.27
C THR A 569 10.75 -0.61 16.76
N ARG A 570 10.24 0.43 16.11
CA ARG A 570 10.42 0.81 14.71
C ARG A 570 9.57 -0.01 13.73
N GLN A 571 8.51 0.56 13.16
CA GLN A 571 8.15 0.22 11.77
C GLN A 571 9.45 0.12 10.98
N GLN A 572 9.56 -0.98 10.27
CA GLN A 572 10.74 -1.24 9.49
C GLN A 572 10.88 -0.12 8.44
N PRO A 573 12.10 0.36 8.12
CA PRO A 573 12.30 1.36 7.09
C PRO A 573 11.51 1.01 5.83
N ARG A 574 11.00 2.00 5.08
CA ARG A 574 10.14 1.79 3.89
C ARG A 574 10.63 0.69 2.95
N VAL A 575 11.94 0.52 2.81
CA VAL A 575 12.54 -0.54 1.98
C VAL A 575 12.29 -1.95 2.53
N ALA A 576 12.31 -2.13 3.84
CA ALA A 576 11.93 -3.39 4.48
C ALA A 576 10.43 -3.67 4.35
N LEU A 577 9.56 -2.66 4.46
CA LEU A 577 8.13 -2.82 4.15
C LEU A 577 7.88 -3.16 2.67
N GLU A 578 8.60 -2.53 1.73
CA GLU A 578 8.56 -2.91 0.30
C GLU A 578 9.01 -4.35 0.11
N ALA A 579 10.09 -4.78 0.78
CA ALA A 579 10.55 -6.17 0.74
C ALA A 579 9.51 -7.14 1.30
N VAL A 580 8.89 -6.83 2.45
CA VAL A 580 7.82 -7.65 3.04
C VAL A 580 6.65 -7.75 2.07
N ALA A 581 6.21 -6.64 1.45
CA ALA A 581 5.12 -6.68 0.47
C ALA A 581 5.44 -7.59 -0.73
N LEU A 582 6.67 -7.53 -1.26
CA LEU A 582 7.13 -8.42 -2.33
C LEU A 582 7.17 -9.88 -1.87
N LEU A 583 7.70 -10.16 -0.68
CA LEU A 583 7.78 -11.50 -0.11
C LEU A 583 6.39 -12.11 0.12
N ARG A 584 5.43 -11.30 0.61
CA ARG A 584 4.03 -11.69 0.74
C ARG A 584 3.42 -12.03 -0.62
N SER A 585 3.71 -11.23 -1.65
CA SER A 585 3.25 -11.54 -3.00
C SER A 585 3.86 -12.86 -3.51
N VAL A 586 5.15 -13.09 -3.30
CA VAL A 586 5.83 -14.36 -3.63
C VAL A 586 5.18 -15.54 -2.91
N ALA A 587 4.92 -15.43 -1.60
CA ALA A 587 4.27 -16.47 -0.80
C ALA A 587 2.84 -16.76 -1.30
N ARG A 588 2.05 -15.72 -1.60
CA ARG A 588 0.69 -15.88 -2.16
C ARG A 588 0.70 -16.62 -3.50
N HIS A 589 1.64 -16.30 -4.38
CA HIS A 589 1.80 -17.01 -5.65
C HIS A 589 2.31 -18.44 -5.45
N CYS A 590 3.16 -18.69 -4.45
CA CYS A 590 3.57 -20.03 -4.06
C CYS A 590 2.35 -20.88 -3.65
N LEU A 591 1.52 -20.35 -2.75
CA LEU A 591 0.29 -21.01 -2.29
C LEU A 591 -0.70 -21.25 -3.44
N ALA A 592 -0.90 -20.27 -4.32
CA ALA A 592 -1.78 -20.41 -5.48
C ALA A 592 -1.30 -21.48 -6.47
N ALA A 593 0.01 -21.52 -6.78
CA ALA A 593 0.59 -22.56 -7.61
C ALA A 593 0.45 -23.94 -6.95
N SER A 594 0.55 -23.99 -5.61
CA SER A 594 0.31 -25.21 -4.83
C SER A 594 -1.13 -25.69 -4.97
N ALA A 595 -2.10 -24.83 -4.70
CA ALA A 595 -3.52 -25.14 -4.81
C ALA A 595 -3.91 -25.59 -6.22
N HIS A 596 -3.48 -24.85 -7.27
CA HIS A 596 -3.72 -25.25 -8.66
C HIS A 596 -3.24 -26.67 -8.98
N THR A 597 -2.09 -27.07 -8.40
CA THR A 597 -1.50 -28.39 -8.64
C THR A 597 -2.27 -29.47 -7.89
N VAL A 598 -2.61 -29.24 -6.61
CA VAL A 598 -3.38 -30.19 -5.80
C VAL A 598 -4.79 -30.38 -6.36
N ASP A 599 -5.52 -29.29 -6.60
CA ASP A 599 -6.88 -29.33 -7.14
C ASP A 599 -6.90 -29.90 -8.56
N GLY A 600 -5.91 -29.50 -9.38
CA GLY A 600 -5.73 -30.04 -10.72
C GLY A 600 -5.45 -31.54 -10.71
N ALA A 601 -4.60 -32.02 -9.81
CA ALA A 601 -4.33 -33.44 -9.63
C ALA A 601 -5.57 -34.22 -9.20
N ALA A 602 -6.26 -33.76 -8.15
CA ALA A 602 -7.46 -34.41 -7.63
C ALA A 602 -8.57 -34.48 -8.69
N SER A 603 -8.86 -33.36 -9.37
CA SER A 603 -9.88 -33.30 -10.41
C SER A 603 -9.56 -34.20 -11.61
N ARG A 604 -8.30 -34.23 -12.06
CA ARG A 604 -7.88 -35.09 -13.17
C ARG A 604 -7.86 -36.56 -12.78
N HIS A 605 -7.52 -36.88 -11.54
CA HIS A 605 -7.58 -38.24 -11.02
C HIS A 605 -9.03 -38.77 -10.99
N ASP A 606 -9.99 -37.98 -10.50
CA ASP A 606 -11.42 -38.35 -10.50
C ASP A 606 -11.95 -38.54 -11.95
N GLN A 607 -11.64 -37.62 -12.86
CA GLN A 607 -12.00 -37.76 -14.29
C GLN A 607 -11.34 -38.98 -14.94
N TRP A 608 -10.13 -39.35 -14.51
CA TRP A 608 -9.46 -40.56 -14.96
C TRP A 608 -10.22 -41.81 -14.51
N LEU A 609 -10.56 -41.91 -13.22
CA LEU A 609 -11.32 -43.03 -12.65
C LEU A 609 -12.68 -43.21 -13.35
N ARG A 610 -13.35 -42.10 -13.69
CA ARG A 610 -14.62 -42.09 -14.42
C ARG A 610 -14.48 -42.33 -15.94
N LYS A 611 -13.26 -42.47 -16.45
CA LYS A 611 -12.93 -42.63 -17.89
C LYS A 611 -13.41 -41.46 -18.76
N GLU A 612 -13.50 -40.26 -18.18
CA GLU A 612 -14.00 -39.05 -18.85
C GLU A 612 -12.90 -38.24 -19.57
N LEU A 613 -11.62 -38.57 -19.32
CA LEU A 613 -10.49 -37.88 -19.96
C LEU A 613 -10.30 -38.30 -21.42
N ARG A 614 -10.28 -37.31 -22.32
CA ARG A 614 -9.87 -37.49 -23.73
C ARG A 614 -8.36 -37.75 -23.84
N SER A 615 -7.90 -38.40 -24.90
CA SER A 615 -6.48 -38.75 -25.12
C SER A 615 -5.51 -37.58 -24.86
N ARG A 616 -5.74 -36.40 -25.44
CA ARG A 616 -4.91 -35.21 -25.21
C ARG A 616 -4.88 -34.75 -23.74
N GLN A 617 -5.99 -34.91 -23.02
CA GLN A 617 -6.09 -34.54 -21.59
C GLN A 617 -5.33 -35.56 -20.73
N ARG A 618 -5.36 -36.85 -21.09
CA ARG A 618 -4.54 -37.90 -20.45
C ARG A 618 -3.06 -37.59 -20.59
N THR A 619 -2.58 -37.28 -21.80
CA THR A 619 -1.16 -36.91 -22.03
C THR A 619 -0.75 -35.68 -21.23
N ASN A 620 -1.63 -34.68 -21.09
CA ASN A 620 -1.34 -33.50 -20.28
C ASN A 620 -1.29 -33.83 -18.78
N TYR A 621 -2.21 -34.67 -18.28
CA TYR A 621 -2.19 -35.15 -16.91
C TYR A 621 -0.90 -35.91 -16.57
N VAL A 622 -0.36 -36.71 -17.51
CA VAL A 622 0.98 -37.32 -17.35
C VAL A 622 2.07 -36.28 -17.20
N ARG A 623 2.08 -35.26 -18.06
CA ARG A 623 3.10 -34.21 -18.01
C ARG A 623 3.03 -33.46 -16.68
N MET A 624 1.82 -33.22 -16.17
CA MET A 624 1.62 -32.66 -14.84
C MET A 624 2.25 -33.55 -13.77
N LEU A 625 1.86 -34.83 -13.68
CA LEU A 625 2.41 -35.76 -12.69
C LEU A 625 3.94 -35.87 -12.76
N LYS A 626 4.52 -35.89 -13.96
CA LYS A 626 5.97 -35.89 -14.16
C LYS A 626 6.66 -34.61 -13.65
N SER A 627 5.95 -33.48 -13.64
CA SER A 627 6.48 -32.20 -13.14
C SER A 627 6.34 -32.01 -11.63
N VAL A 628 5.45 -32.77 -10.96
CA VAL A 628 5.15 -32.65 -9.53
C VAL A 628 6.40 -32.70 -8.63
N PRO A 629 7.35 -33.66 -8.77
CA PRO A 629 8.50 -33.72 -7.88
C PRO A 629 9.42 -32.49 -7.98
N SER A 630 9.66 -31.99 -9.19
CA SER A 630 10.49 -30.80 -9.41
C SER A 630 9.78 -29.53 -8.98
N LEU A 631 8.46 -29.44 -9.24
CA LEU A 631 7.65 -28.31 -8.81
C LEU A 631 7.55 -28.23 -7.28
N SER A 632 7.32 -29.36 -6.60
CA SER A 632 7.27 -29.44 -5.13
C SER A 632 8.56 -28.91 -4.52
N ARG A 633 9.72 -29.40 -4.99
CA ARG A 633 11.03 -28.92 -4.54
C ARG A 633 11.21 -27.43 -4.78
N ALA A 634 10.79 -26.91 -5.93
CA ALA A 634 10.86 -25.47 -6.22
C ALA A 634 10.01 -24.64 -5.25
N LEU A 635 8.78 -25.05 -4.97
CA LEU A 635 7.88 -24.36 -4.04
C LEU A 635 8.39 -24.42 -2.59
N TRP A 636 8.96 -25.55 -2.16
CA TRP A 636 9.65 -25.65 -0.86
C TRP A 636 10.85 -24.71 -0.78
N THR A 637 11.70 -24.68 -1.80
CA THR A 637 12.85 -23.76 -1.87
C THR A 637 12.41 -22.30 -1.82
N VAL A 638 11.33 -21.92 -2.53
CA VAL A 638 10.78 -20.55 -2.47
C VAL A 638 10.25 -20.23 -1.08
N THR A 639 9.49 -21.15 -0.47
CA THR A 639 8.93 -20.96 0.87
C THR A 639 10.03 -20.78 1.92
N ALA A 640 11.08 -21.60 1.86
CA ALA A 640 12.25 -21.46 2.73
C ALA A 640 13.05 -20.18 2.46
N THR A 641 13.14 -19.76 1.20
CA THR A 641 13.77 -18.48 0.84
C THR A 641 12.99 -17.32 1.46
N VAL A 642 11.66 -17.34 1.39
CA VAL A 642 10.81 -16.29 1.96
C VAL A 642 10.99 -16.19 3.48
N GLU A 643 11.00 -17.32 4.18
CA GLU A 643 11.30 -17.37 5.62
C GLU A 643 12.70 -16.85 5.94
N TRP A 644 13.71 -17.26 5.17
CA TRP A 644 15.07 -16.77 5.36
C TRP A 644 15.19 -15.25 5.16
N GLN A 645 14.50 -14.69 4.17
CA GLN A 645 14.47 -13.24 3.99
C GLN A 645 13.78 -12.54 5.16
N LEU A 646 12.73 -13.14 5.73
CA LEU A 646 12.03 -12.63 6.90
C LEU A 646 12.99 -12.43 8.08
N HIS A 647 13.85 -13.40 8.36
CA HIS A 647 14.89 -13.29 9.39
C HIS A 647 15.93 -12.18 9.13
N ARG A 648 16.16 -11.83 7.87
CA ARG A 648 17.17 -10.84 7.47
C ARG A 648 16.61 -9.44 7.23
N LEU A 649 15.32 -9.22 7.41
CA LEU A 649 14.69 -7.90 7.29
C LEU A 649 15.44 -6.81 8.09
N PRO A 650 15.85 -7.03 9.36
CA PRO A 650 16.60 -6.00 10.10
C PRO A 650 17.92 -5.58 9.45
N ARG A 651 18.56 -6.47 8.67
CA ARG A 651 19.80 -6.14 7.93
C ARG A 651 19.52 -5.32 6.68
N LEU A 652 18.38 -5.55 6.04
CA LEU A 652 17.94 -4.76 4.89
C LEU A 652 17.72 -3.29 5.29
N SER A 653 17.22 -3.10 6.52
CA SER A 653 16.96 -1.80 7.14
C SER A 653 18.21 -0.96 7.39
N THR A 654 19.37 -1.59 7.59
CA THR A 654 20.63 -0.91 7.94
C THR A 654 21.64 -0.84 6.79
N CYS A 655 21.38 -1.54 5.68
CA CYS A 655 22.30 -1.58 4.56
C CYS A 655 22.22 -0.34 3.66
N HIS A 656 23.29 -0.06 2.92
CA HIS A 656 23.37 1.09 2.02
C HIS A 656 22.21 1.09 0.99
N PRO A 657 21.59 2.24 0.67
CA PRO A 657 20.48 2.34 -0.29
C PRO A 657 20.65 1.63 -1.64
N ARG A 658 21.86 1.59 -2.20
CA ARG A 658 22.13 0.87 -3.47
C ARG A 658 21.99 -0.65 -3.29
N THR A 659 22.43 -1.17 -2.15
CA THR A 659 22.33 -2.59 -1.80
C THR A 659 20.88 -3.00 -1.58
N SER A 660 20.13 -2.18 -0.83
CA SER A 660 18.71 -2.43 -0.56
C SER A 660 17.86 -2.33 -1.84
N GLN A 661 18.10 -1.34 -2.71
CA GLN A 661 17.45 -1.26 -4.03
C GLN A 661 17.77 -2.46 -4.94
N LYS A 662 19.03 -2.91 -4.95
CA LYS A 662 19.40 -4.12 -5.72
C LYS A 662 18.69 -5.36 -5.16
N HIS A 663 18.54 -5.47 -3.83
CA HIS A 663 17.80 -6.55 -3.20
C HIS A 663 16.32 -6.55 -3.62
N ILE A 664 15.66 -5.39 -3.60
CA ILE A 664 14.28 -5.21 -4.09
C ILE A 664 14.13 -5.65 -5.55
N ARG A 665 15.08 -5.29 -6.44
CA ARG A 665 15.06 -5.73 -7.84
C ARG A 665 15.16 -7.25 -7.99
N LEU A 666 15.99 -7.90 -7.15
CA LEU A 666 16.11 -9.36 -7.15
C LEU A 666 14.83 -10.03 -6.66
N LEU A 667 14.18 -9.49 -5.62
CA LEU A 667 12.86 -9.94 -5.16
C LEU A 667 11.80 -9.83 -6.27
N LYS A 668 11.76 -8.70 -7.00
CA LYS A 668 10.87 -8.52 -8.16
C LYS A 668 11.13 -9.56 -9.25
N GLY A 669 12.39 -9.99 -9.44
CA GLY A 669 12.74 -11.09 -10.35
C GLY A 669 12.20 -12.46 -9.91
N VAL A 670 12.24 -12.77 -8.60
CA VAL A 670 11.63 -13.98 -8.05
C VAL A 670 10.11 -13.93 -8.20
N LEU A 671 9.49 -12.80 -7.85
CA LEU A 671 8.05 -12.57 -8.00
C LEU A 671 7.60 -12.80 -9.44
N GLN A 672 8.30 -12.23 -10.43
CA GLN A 672 7.97 -12.42 -11.83
C GLN A 672 7.98 -13.90 -12.26
N CYS A 673 8.91 -14.71 -11.73
CA CYS A 673 8.93 -16.15 -11.98
C CYS A 673 7.72 -16.84 -11.36
N MET A 674 7.33 -16.45 -10.14
CA MET A 674 6.16 -17.01 -9.45
C MET A 674 4.83 -16.62 -10.11
N GLU A 675 4.68 -15.39 -10.60
CA GLU A 675 3.52 -14.97 -11.39
C GLU A 675 3.34 -15.81 -12.65
N ASN A 676 4.44 -16.04 -13.38
CA ASN A 676 4.44 -16.91 -14.55
C ASN A 676 4.12 -18.37 -14.18
N LEU A 677 4.61 -18.84 -13.03
CA LEU A 677 4.36 -20.20 -12.55
C LEU A 677 2.88 -20.41 -12.26
N VAL A 678 2.24 -19.49 -11.53
CA VAL A 678 0.79 -19.51 -11.26
C VAL A 678 -0.01 -19.48 -12.56
N SER A 679 0.41 -18.66 -13.54
CA SER A 679 -0.23 -18.63 -14.86
C SER A 679 -0.15 -19.99 -15.54
N TYR A 680 1.01 -20.65 -15.54
CA TYR A 680 1.24 -21.91 -16.24
C TYR A 680 0.54 -23.10 -15.57
N THR A 681 0.49 -23.13 -14.23
CA THR A 681 -0.21 -24.17 -13.46
C THR A 681 -1.72 -23.97 -13.41
N SER A 682 -2.23 -22.80 -13.80
CA SER A 682 -3.67 -22.53 -13.80
C SER A 682 -4.45 -23.54 -14.67
N PRO A 683 -5.69 -23.91 -14.28
CA PRO A 683 -6.52 -24.83 -15.04
C PRO A 683 -6.77 -24.38 -16.49
N SER A 684 -6.73 -23.07 -16.76
CA SER A 684 -7.00 -22.48 -18.07
C SER A 684 -5.80 -22.58 -19.03
N LYS A 685 -4.56 -22.43 -18.55
CA LYS A 685 -3.35 -22.50 -19.38
C LYS A 685 -2.78 -23.93 -19.43
N ASN A 686 -2.65 -24.58 -18.28
CA ASN A 686 -2.29 -26.00 -18.16
C ASN A 686 -0.96 -26.38 -18.88
N LYS A 687 0.10 -25.59 -18.67
CA LYS A 687 1.38 -25.57 -19.41
C LYS A 687 2.55 -26.23 -18.66
N TRP A 688 2.47 -27.55 -18.44
CA TRP A 688 3.43 -28.27 -17.59
C TRP A 688 4.84 -28.47 -18.16
N ALA A 689 5.01 -28.41 -19.49
CA ALA A 689 6.34 -28.50 -20.11
C ALA A 689 7.11 -27.18 -19.92
N GLU A 690 6.43 -26.07 -20.18
CA GLU A 690 6.99 -24.72 -19.95
C GLU A 690 7.21 -24.44 -18.46
N THR A 691 6.42 -25.06 -17.57
CA THR A 691 6.69 -25.04 -16.12
C THR A 691 8.10 -25.56 -15.82
N ALA A 692 8.52 -26.69 -16.41
CA ALA A 692 9.84 -27.26 -16.15
C ALA A 692 10.98 -26.31 -16.56
N GLU A 693 10.86 -25.63 -17.71
CA GLU A 693 11.83 -24.62 -18.16
C GLU A 693 11.84 -23.36 -17.27
N LEU A 694 10.68 -23.01 -16.70
CA LEU A 694 10.56 -21.86 -15.79
C LEU A 694 11.23 -22.14 -14.43
N LEU A 695 11.25 -23.39 -13.97
CA LEU A 695 11.87 -23.75 -12.68
C LEU A 695 13.37 -23.38 -12.66
N ASP A 696 14.11 -23.59 -13.76
CA ASP A 696 15.53 -23.22 -13.85
C ASP A 696 15.74 -21.71 -13.68
N LYS A 697 14.85 -20.90 -14.26
CA LYS A 697 14.88 -19.44 -14.11
C LYS A 697 14.57 -19.03 -12.68
N LEU A 698 13.60 -19.70 -12.05
CA LEU A 698 13.23 -19.47 -10.66
C LEU A 698 14.40 -19.79 -9.71
N TYR A 699 15.06 -20.94 -9.86
CA TYR A 699 16.25 -21.29 -9.06
C TYR A 699 17.38 -20.29 -9.24
N THR A 700 17.61 -19.82 -10.47
CA THR A 700 18.61 -18.78 -10.75
C THR A 700 18.28 -17.47 -10.04
N ALA A 701 16.99 -17.06 -10.05
CA ALA A 701 16.53 -15.85 -9.36
C ALA A 701 16.69 -15.96 -7.83
N VAL A 702 16.28 -17.10 -7.25
CA VAL A 702 16.43 -17.40 -5.82
C VAL A 702 17.90 -17.40 -5.41
N HIS A 703 18.77 -18.07 -6.17
CA HIS A 703 20.20 -18.10 -5.90
C HIS A 703 20.82 -16.69 -5.88
N ARG A 704 20.51 -15.86 -6.88
CA ARG A 704 21.00 -14.47 -6.92
C ARG A 704 20.53 -13.67 -5.70
N LEU A 705 19.30 -13.90 -5.25
CA LEU A 705 18.74 -13.24 -4.07
C LEU A 705 19.47 -13.64 -2.78
N LEU A 706 19.68 -14.94 -2.56
CA LEU A 706 20.36 -15.47 -1.37
C LEU A 706 21.81 -14.98 -1.25
N HIS A 707 22.52 -14.88 -2.38
CA HIS A 707 23.92 -14.45 -2.42
C HIS A 707 24.14 -12.92 -2.43
N HIS A 708 23.08 -12.12 -2.48
CA HIS A 708 23.21 -10.65 -2.60
C HIS A 708 23.36 -9.92 -1.26
N LEU A 709 22.84 -10.46 -0.15
CA LEU A 709 22.96 -9.82 1.16
C LEU A 709 24.34 -10.12 1.79
N PRO A 710 25.13 -9.09 2.16
CA PRO A 710 26.47 -9.29 2.73
C PRO A 710 26.49 -10.23 3.95
N SER A 711 27.58 -10.98 4.09
CA SER A 711 27.93 -11.67 5.34
C SER A 711 28.28 -10.65 6.44
N GLN A 712 28.23 -11.08 7.72
CA GLN A 712 28.35 -10.20 8.90
C GLN A 712 29.57 -9.26 8.91
N HIS A 713 30.62 -9.53 8.13
CA HIS A 713 31.87 -8.78 8.13
C HIS A 713 31.83 -7.40 7.44
N GLU A 714 30.87 -7.13 6.55
CA GLU A 714 30.83 -5.84 5.82
C GLU A 714 30.07 -4.72 6.57
N ALA A 715 29.33 -5.03 7.64
CA ALA A 715 28.58 -4.04 8.41
C ALA A 715 29.44 -3.24 9.42
N GLY A 716 30.71 -3.64 9.63
CA GLY A 716 31.64 -2.98 10.56
C GLY A 716 32.52 -1.89 9.93
N GLY A 717 32.32 -1.56 8.65
CA GLY A 717 33.13 -0.58 7.92
C GLY A 717 32.62 0.86 8.04
N VAL A 718 32.19 1.32 9.21
CA VAL A 718 32.08 2.77 9.46
C VAL A 718 33.41 3.22 10.02
N SER A 719 34.30 3.68 9.13
CA SER A 719 35.49 4.43 9.50
C SER A 719 35.07 5.61 10.37
N ALA A 720 35.51 5.61 11.63
CA ALA A 720 35.41 6.76 12.52
C ALA A 720 36.04 7.99 11.85
N PRO A 721 35.44 9.19 11.93
CA PRO A 721 36.09 10.39 11.44
C PRO A 721 37.28 10.74 12.34
N GLN A 722 38.44 10.97 11.73
CA GLN A 722 39.50 11.79 12.34
C GLN A 722 39.13 13.27 12.23
#